data_AF-A0AA39Y3F0-F1
#
_entry.id   AF-A0AA39Y3F0-F1
#
_cell.length_a   1.000
_cell.length_b   1.000
_cell.length_c   1.000
_cell.angle_alpha   90.00
_cell.angle_beta   90.00
_cell.angle_gamma   90.00
#
_symmetry.space_group_name_H-M   'P 1'
#
loop_
_entity.id
_entity.type
_entity.pdbx_description
1 polymer ?
#
loop_
_entity_poly.entity_id
_entity_poly.type
_entity_poly.pdbx_seq_one_letter_code
_entity_poly.pdbx_strand_id
1 'polypeptide(L)'
;MTDGLIEADCRAKFSRALADKGIHGISCVIVIFGDPHLGPSSCDISVGTGVFAVVPNCAFLFCNQTNGNLRVLQTKGCFNSLLKGSPHPVFESKLRWDGLPEVFVADFATVNIPEPRRLHANEVALQGSEVISMDDLFANRLAADQVSRIFENEENLHTIAMTAGTREQQDRFHGWVQEQTIRPDDPSVKPRVDQGSRAGSLFTEVANLVHLGQTVPRRLLFCIRAAYRANMAGFLADVQAEKNRASKRHLSISTAIQYSDQDMNCSPALSPVSSRSAVERGGNYYSATLSANLYADGAASNPMTPSPALSVPSSIWPPGAPMRGNPPREELWGSWESTIHDSSLFGLLYTQGMRSTTGSFKGTCPVCGAHDITLAWLFRTTGRRPETPGSPGRATEGFPDPGSRIRLAFPLAMGHFAETSGVLVAPQRVSTPIPRGVPAAATTAVRVPALVCDPCSVFYARDDAPNFGVVAALPLVRYAENREAVNKALSKAFQYRFADDDLPQVFLSVLLLALQSGADGPRGPPTPASLVDIDLTMKTAAADNTFRKAVEWAAQDLLQGVPVLRELSAAFSQSVASFSPRPTQKETLGKVLASSFEEAEMTGGLADEAWGRAPPLLLYPLVGFVVMLPAAAMVGVRPTLRHRAAFRRLLYLVCEEMVEKECAEDATQALGELLGEVTATPHPNESPSSPKGLTPLVRVSSLWTARLISTENYRIMRQAEEFRTLDDDESYMWVSSGLTLFLRSLFTVRTRYSGLPLRSAWELFEEVTAVAPWNALLQRPEEATSFQLPIATTIT
;
A
#
# COMPACT_ATOMS: atom_id res chain seq x y z
N MET A 1 29.40 -41.67 47.81
CA MET A 1 30.50 -40.69 47.94
C MET A 1 31.37 -40.84 46.71
N THR A 2 31.66 -39.74 46.03
CA THR A 2 32.54 -39.68 44.85
C THR A 2 33.72 -38.79 45.20
N ASP A 3 34.88 -39.04 44.62
CA ASP A 3 36.10 -38.23 44.78
C ASP A 3 36.05 -36.89 44.02
N GLY A 4 34.99 -36.67 43.23
CA GLY A 4 34.67 -35.39 42.60
C GLY A 4 35.16 -35.25 41.15
N LEU A 5 35.97 -36.18 40.65
CA LEU A 5 36.48 -36.18 39.28
C LEU A 5 35.75 -37.24 38.46
N ILE A 6 34.65 -36.85 37.82
CA ILE A 6 33.86 -37.77 36.98
C ILE A 6 33.92 -37.30 35.52
N GLU A 7 34.41 -38.17 34.65
CA GLU A 7 34.42 -37.96 33.20
C GLU A 7 33.01 -37.65 32.67
N ALA A 8 32.92 -36.82 31.62
CA ALA A 8 31.65 -36.36 31.07
C ALA A 8 30.66 -37.51 30.75
N ASP A 9 31.14 -38.59 30.11
CA ASP A 9 30.34 -39.78 29.78
C ASP A 9 29.77 -40.47 31.02
N CYS A 10 30.53 -40.50 32.11
CA CYS A 10 30.10 -41.08 33.37
C CYS A 10 29.03 -40.21 34.04
N ARG A 11 29.10 -38.87 33.90
CA ARG A 11 28.07 -37.95 34.38
C ARG A 11 26.75 -38.10 33.61
N ALA A 12 26.81 -38.26 32.29
CA ALA A 12 25.64 -38.52 31.46
C ALA A 12 24.98 -39.86 31.82
N LYS A 13 25.77 -40.94 31.98
CA LYS A 13 25.29 -42.25 32.44
C LYS A 13 24.64 -42.16 33.83
N PHE A 14 25.26 -41.43 34.75
CA PHE A 14 24.72 -41.21 36.09
C PHE A 14 23.38 -40.46 36.03
N SER A 15 23.30 -39.39 35.25
CA SER A 15 22.07 -38.61 35.08
C SER A 15 20.92 -39.44 34.48
N ARG A 16 21.20 -40.29 33.50
CA ARG A 16 20.21 -41.26 32.95
C ARG A 16 19.76 -42.25 34.02
N ALA A 17 20.70 -42.82 34.77
CA ALA A 17 20.38 -43.76 35.84
C ALA A 17 19.51 -43.14 36.95
N LEU A 18 19.70 -41.86 37.28
CA LEU A 18 18.83 -41.14 38.22
C LEU A 18 17.37 -41.11 37.72
N ALA A 19 17.19 -40.83 36.43
CA ALA A 19 15.87 -40.81 35.81
C ALA A 19 15.24 -42.20 35.75
N ASP A 20 16.00 -43.23 35.37
CA ASP A 20 15.54 -44.62 35.31
C ASP A 20 15.13 -45.18 36.68
N LYS A 21 15.75 -44.68 37.75
CA LYS A 21 15.42 -45.04 39.14
C LYS A 21 14.35 -44.15 39.77
N GLY A 22 13.83 -43.15 39.05
CA GLY A 22 12.77 -42.25 39.54
C GLY A 22 13.22 -41.26 40.62
N ILE A 23 14.54 -41.01 40.75
CA ILE A 23 15.09 -40.14 41.80
C ILE A 23 14.74 -38.67 41.54
N HIS A 24 14.54 -38.28 40.28
CA HIS A 24 14.12 -36.94 39.87
C HIS A 24 12.70 -36.55 40.35
N GLY A 25 11.92 -37.50 40.86
CA GLY A 25 10.63 -37.24 41.51
C GLY A 25 10.70 -37.00 43.02
N ILE A 26 11.88 -37.03 43.62
CA ILE A 26 12.10 -36.98 45.07
C ILE A 26 12.87 -35.72 45.45
N SER A 27 12.53 -35.12 46.60
CA SER A 27 13.28 -33.99 47.15
C SER A 27 14.70 -34.42 47.55
N CYS A 28 15.72 -33.72 47.07
CA CYS A 28 17.13 -34.11 47.27
C CYS A 28 17.93 -33.07 48.06
N VAL A 29 18.88 -33.54 48.84
CA VAL A 29 19.92 -32.71 49.47
C VAL A 29 21.27 -33.23 49.02
N ILE A 30 22.04 -32.37 48.36
CA ILE A 30 23.37 -32.67 47.84
C ILE A 30 24.38 -31.91 48.71
N VAL A 31 25.35 -32.64 49.27
CA VAL A 31 26.37 -32.05 50.14
C VAL A 31 27.75 -32.35 49.55
N ILE A 32 28.50 -31.29 49.26
CA ILE A 32 29.91 -31.36 48.88
C ILE A 32 30.74 -31.20 50.13
N PHE A 33 31.61 -32.16 50.40
CA PHE A 33 32.55 -32.09 51.51
C PHE A 33 33.90 -31.64 50.97
N GLY A 34 34.42 -30.51 51.42
CA GLY A 34 35.71 -30.02 50.96
C GLY A 34 36.46 -29.14 51.96
N ASP A 35 37.66 -28.73 51.57
CA ASP A 35 38.53 -27.84 52.33
C ASP A 35 38.17 -26.36 52.03
N PRO A 36 37.86 -25.54 53.05
CA PRO A 36 37.55 -24.11 52.89
C PRO A 36 38.72 -23.25 52.35
N HIS A 37 39.95 -23.77 52.28
CA HIS A 37 41.11 -23.02 51.79
C HIS A 37 41.09 -22.75 50.29
N LEU A 38 40.44 -23.63 49.51
CA LEU A 38 40.17 -23.43 48.09
C LEU A 38 38.89 -22.62 47.91
N GLY A 39 38.71 -21.87 46.84
CA GLY A 39 37.48 -21.12 46.59
C GLY A 39 36.35 -22.02 46.02
N PRO A 40 35.08 -21.59 46.08
CA PRO A 40 33.97 -22.29 45.42
C PRO A 40 34.19 -22.52 43.92
N SER A 41 34.87 -21.57 43.25
CA SER A 41 35.21 -21.65 41.83
C SER A 41 36.23 -22.74 41.47
N SER A 42 36.92 -23.32 42.46
CA SER A 42 37.92 -24.39 42.25
C SER A 42 37.39 -25.78 42.57
N CYS A 43 36.12 -25.92 42.96
CA CYS A 43 35.50 -27.22 43.20
C CYS A 43 34.76 -27.73 41.97
N ASP A 44 35.03 -28.97 41.57
CA ASP A 44 34.19 -29.67 40.58
C ASP A 44 32.87 -30.08 41.24
N ILE A 45 31.80 -29.41 40.83
CA ILE A 45 30.44 -29.63 41.33
C ILE A 45 29.55 -30.38 40.33
N SER A 46 30.11 -30.84 39.22
CA SER A 46 29.39 -31.31 38.03
C SER A 46 28.41 -32.45 38.30
N VAL A 47 28.78 -33.38 39.20
CA VAL A 47 27.92 -34.51 39.62
C VAL A 47 26.68 -34.02 40.36
N GLY A 48 26.86 -33.07 41.26
CA GLY A 48 25.76 -32.46 42.00
C GLY A 48 24.86 -31.61 41.10
N THR A 49 25.44 -30.94 40.10
CA THR A 49 24.67 -30.21 39.08
C THR A 49 23.74 -31.13 38.29
N GLY A 50 24.17 -32.36 37.97
CA GLY A 50 23.32 -33.34 37.29
C GLY A 50 22.06 -33.71 38.07
N VAL A 51 22.19 -33.93 39.39
CA VAL A 51 21.04 -34.18 40.29
C VAL A 51 20.18 -32.92 40.45
N PHE A 52 20.82 -31.77 40.64
CA PHE A 52 20.15 -30.48 40.84
C PHE A 52 19.31 -30.07 39.62
N ALA A 53 19.79 -30.37 38.40
CA ALA A 53 19.09 -30.07 37.15
C ALA A 53 17.74 -30.77 37.05
N VAL A 54 17.69 -32.06 37.40
CA VAL A 54 16.52 -32.93 37.17
C VAL A 54 15.52 -32.95 38.33
N VAL A 55 15.95 -32.54 39.54
CA VAL A 55 15.11 -32.57 40.74
C VAL A 55 14.37 -31.23 40.92
N PRO A 56 13.05 -31.21 41.17
CA PRO A 56 12.30 -29.96 41.36
C PRO A 56 12.53 -29.30 42.72
N ASN A 57 12.82 -30.09 43.77
CA ASN A 57 13.07 -29.62 45.13
C ASN A 57 14.47 -30.08 45.56
N CYS A 58 15.47 -29.21 45.47
CA CYS A 58 16.85 -29.58 45.75
C CYS A 58 17.57 -28.54 46.59
N ALA A 59 18.31 -28.97 47.62
CA ALA A 59 19.29 -28.15 48.31
C ALA A 59 20.69 -28.61 47.90
N PHE A 60 21.53 -27.68 47.46
CA PHE A 60 22.92 -27.90 47.12
C PHE A 60 23.79 -27.17 48.13
N LEU A 61 24.53 -27.92 48.94
CA LEU A 61 25.24 -27.43 50.10
C LEU A 61 26.72 -27.77 50.02
N PHE A 62 27.53 -26.95 50.65
CA PHE A 62 28.91 -27.22 50.99
C PHE A 62 29.03 -27.49 52.48
N CYS A 63 29.77 -28.52 52.86
CA CYS A 63 30.13 -28.85 54.23
C CYS A 63 31.65 -28.73 54.39
N ASN A 64 32.06 -27.83 55.27
CA ASN A 64 33.47 -27.69 55.65
C ASN A 64 33.89 -28.90 56.48
N GLN A 65 34.84 -29.69 55.98
CA GLN A 65 35.28 -30.92 56.65
C GLN A 65 35.94 -30.67 58.02
N THR A 66 36.51 -29.47 58.23
CA THR A 66 37.27 -29.13 59.44
C THR A 66 36.36 -28.79 60.62
N ASN A 67 35.25 -28.10 60.38
CA ASN A 67 34.35 -27.62 61.44
C ASN A 67 32.89 -28.07 61.30
N GLY A 68 32.52 -28.71 60.19
CA GLY A 68 31.16 -29.19 59.92
C GLY A 68 30.17 -28.11 59.50
N ASN A 69 30.61 -26.87 59.25
CA ASN A 69 29.69 -25.78 58.88
C ASN A 69 29.09 -26.03 57.49
N LEU A 70 27.77 -25.88 57.40
CA LEU A 70 27.00 -26.02 56.16
C LEU A 70 26.73 -24.66 55.54
N ARG A 71 27.00 -24.54 54.24
CA ARG A 71 26.76 -23.33 53.46
C ARG A 71 25.97 -23.64 52.21
N VAL A 72 25.06 -22.75 51.85
CA VAL A 72 24.21 -22.93 50.67
C VAL A 72 24.96 -22.52 49.43
N LEU A 73 25.09 -23.45 48.49
CA LEU A 73 25.53 -23.18 47.12
C LEU A 73 24.35 -22.77 46.25
N GLN A 74 23.27 -23.56 46.30
CA GLN A 74 22.10 -23.39 45.47
C GLN A 74 20.89 -24.01 46.17
N THR A 75 19.70 -23.47 45.96
CA THR A 75 18.45 -24.10 46.40
C THR A 75 17.40 -24.01 45.29
N LYS A 76 16.43 -24.91 45.32
CA LYS A 76 15.28 -24.94 44.41
C LYS A 76 14.05 -25.46 45.15
N GLY A 77 12.88 -24.94 44.79
CA GLY A 77 11.59 -25.43 45.30
C GLY A 77 11.45 -25.19 46.80
N CYS A 78 11.01 -26.21 47.56
CA CYS A 78 10.76 -26.08 48.99
C CYS A 78 11.98 -25.68 49.82
N PHE A 79 13.20 -25.96 49.33
CA PHE A 79 14.45 -25.61 50.03
C PHE A 79 14.85 -24.15 49.89
N ASN A 80 14.14 -23.33 49.10
CA ASN A 80 14.40 -21.89 49.02
C ASN A 80 14.17 -21.17 50.37
N SER A 81 13.37 -21.75 51.28
CA SER A 81 13.21 -21.23 52.64
C SER A 81 14.53 -21.20 53.43
N LEU A 82 15.50 -22.07 53.08
CA LEU A 82 16.81 -22.12 53.73
C LEU A 82 17.66 -20.86 53.48
N LEU A 83 17.37 -20.09 52.44
CA LEU A 83 18.06 -18.83 52.16
C LEU A 83 17.63 -17.70 53.13
N LYS A 84 16.53 -17.88 53.88
CA LYS A 84 16.02 -16.90 54.85
C LYS A 84 15.84 -15.49 54.25
N GLY A 85 15.45 -15.42 52.97
CA GLY A 85 15.26 -14.18 52.22
C GLY A 85 16.52 -13.62 51.55
N SER A 86 17.68 -14.26 51.72
CA SER A 86 18.90 -13.92 50.99
C SER A 86 18.77 -14.30 49.50
N PRO A 87 19.37 -13.51 48.58
CA PRO A 87 19.43 -13.91 47.18
C PRO A 87 20.32 -15.15 46.99
N HIS A 88 20.15 -15.86 45.88
CA HIS A 88 21.06 -16.94 45.50
C HIS A 88 22.49 -16.39 45.32
N PRO A 89 23.52 -17.10 45.83
CA PRO A 89 24.90 -16.67 45.68
C PRO A 89 25.35 -16.80 44.22
N VAL A 90 26.23 -15.88 43.79
CA VAL A 90 26.85 -15.87 42.46
C VAL A 90 28.33 -16.21 42.61
N PHE A 91 28.76 -17.29 41.98
CA PHE A 91 30.14 -17.80 41.96
C PHE A 91 31.05 -16.91 41.12
N GLU A 92 31.44 -15.78 41.69
CA GLU A 92 32.52 -14.95 41.16
C GLU A 92 33.88 -15.50 41.59
N SER A 93 34.93 -15.26 40.80
CA SER A 93 36.30 -15.77 41.06
C SER A 93 36.90 -15.33 42.40
N LYS A 94 36.33 -14.30 43.04
CA LYS A 94 36.76 -13.75 44.34
C LYS A 94 35.90 -14.24 45.52
N LEU A 95 34.82 -14.97 45.26
CA LEU A 95 33.92 -15.43 46.30
C LEU A 95 34.65 -16.41 47.22
N ARG A 96 34.58 -16.18 48.53
CA ARG A 96 35.06 -17.13 49.55
C ARG A 96 33.87 -17.92 50.07
N TRP A 97 34.10 -19.15 50.55
CA TRP A 97 33.05 -19.92 51.23
C TRP A 97 32.40 -19.10 52.34
N ASP A 98 33.18 -18.26 53.05
CA ASP A 98 32.69 -17.41 54.12
C ASP A 98 31.61 -16.39 53.71
N GLY A 99 31.54 -16.06 52.43
CA GLY A 99 30.51 -15.18 51.86
C GLY A 99 29.20 -15.88 51.48
N LEU A 100 29.12 -17.21 51.58
CA LEU A 100 27.89 -17.96 51.27
C LEU A 100 26.95 -18.02 52.49
N PRO A 101 25.62 -18.06 52.27
CA PRO A 101 24.64 -18.20 53.34
C PRO A 101 24.89 -19.45 54.18
N GLU A 102 25.03 -19.28 55.49
CA GLU A 102 25.20 -20.38 56.44
C GLU A 102 23.84 -20.96 56.84
N VAL A 103 23.75 -22.27 56.88
CA VAL A 103 22.55 -23.01 57.28
C VAL A 103 22.89 -24.01 58.36
N PHE A 104 21.98 -24.21 59.30
CA PHE A 104 22.12 -25.20 60.35
C PHE A 104 21.20 -26.39 60.05
N VAL A 105 21.57 -27.56 60.56
CA VAL A 105 20.72 -28.77 60.44
C VAL A 105 19.31 -28.52 61.00
N ALA A 106 19.21 -27.69 62.05
CA ALA A 106 17.92 -27.29 62.62
C ALA A 106 17.02 -26.50 61.65
N ASP A 107 17.60 -25.78 60.67
CA ASP A 107 16.81 -25.01 59.69
C ASP A 107 16.00 -25.94 58.77
N PHE A 108 16.45 -27.18 58.55
CA PHE A 108 15.70 -28.17 57.75
C PHE A 108 14.37 -28.55 58.39
N ALA A 109 14.21 -28.41 59.70
CA ALA A 109 12.93 -28.64 60.37
C ALA A 109 11.84 -27.66 59.94
N THR A 110 12.21 -26.53 59.33
CA THR A 110 11.29 -25.53 58.80
C THR A 110 10.87 -25.78 57.35
N VAL A 111 11.52 -26.74 56.67
CA VAL A 111 11.24 -27.06 55.27
C VAL A 111 10.11 -28.09 55.20
N ASN A 112 9.00 -27.74 54.55
CA ASN A 112 7.95 -28.70 54.26
C ASN A 112 8.30 -29.51 53.00
N ILE A 113 8.66 -30.78 53.19
CA ILE A 113 9.08 -31.67 52.10
C ILE A 113 7.83 -32.29 51.45
N PRO A 114 7.58 -32.07 50.15
CA PRO A 114 6.45 -32.68 49.46
C PRO A 114 6.62 -34.20 49.31
N GLU A 115 5.51 -34.92 49.17
CA GLU A 115 5.54 -36.36 48.94
C GLU A 115 6.30 -36.73 47.65
N PRO A 116 7.07 -37.83 47.66
CA PRO A 116 7.75 -38.32 46.47
C PRO A 116 6.79 -38.58 45.31
N ARG A 117 7.15 -38.09 44.12
CA ARG A 117 6.38 -38.30 42.89
C ARG A 117 6.97 -39.44 42.09
N ARG A 118 6.11 -40.30 41.56
CA ARG A 118 6.53 -41.34 40.61
C ARG A 118 6.57 -40.72 39.22
N LEU A 119 7.77 -40.38 38.77
CA LEU A 119 8.03 -39.85 37.43
C LEU A 119 8.65 -40.93 36.55
N HIS A 120 8.23 -41.01 35.30
CA HIS A 120 8.88 -41.84 34.29
C HIS A 120 10.25 -41.24 33.89
N ALA A 121 11.14 -42.05 33.30
CA ALA A 121 12.48 -41.60 32.91
C ALA A 121 12.46 -40.39 31.96
N ASN A 122 11.45 -40.31 31.09
CA ASN A 122 11.30 -39.21 30.12
C ASN A 122 10.49 -38.02 30.68
N GLU A 123 10.02 -38.10 31.92
CA GLU A 123 9.26 -37.03 32.55
C GLU A 123 10.14 -36.13 33.40
N VAL A 124 9.76 -34.86 33.48
CA VAL A 124 10.40 -33.84 34.30
C VAL A 124 9.32 -33.08 35.05
N ALA A 125 9.49 -32.94 36.36
CA ALA A 125 8.65 -32.09 37.17
C ALA A 125 9.15 -30.65 37.11
N LEU A 126 8.30 -29.75 36.62
CA LEU A 126 8.50 -28.32 36.59
C LEU A 126 8.04 -27.68 37.90
N GLN A 127 8.31 -26.39 38.06
CA GLN A 127 7.77 -25.63 39.18
C GLN A 127 6.26 -25.49 39.06
N GLY A 128 5.57 -25.42 40.21
CA GLY A 128 4.10 -25.36 40.24
C GLY A 128 3.41 -26.72 40.11
N SER A 129 4.16 -27.82 40.27
CA SER A 129 3.66 -29.20 40.22
C SER A 129 3.34 -29.77 38.84
N GLU A 130 3.61 -29.04 37.76
CA GLU A 130 3.40 -29.51 36.39
C GLU A 130 4.44 -30.59 36.04
N VAL A 131 4.01 -31.68 35.41
CA VAL A 131 4.88 -32.75 34.94
C VAL A 131 4.77 -32.81 33.44
N ILE A 132 5.92 -32.75 32.76
CA ILE A 132 5.98 -32.82 31.31
C ILE A 132 6.84 -34.00 30.86
N SER A 133 6.44 -34.63 29.76
CA SER A 133 7.25 -35.60 29.04
C SER A 133 8.16 -34.86 28.06
N MET A 134 9.47 -35.07 28.17
CA MET A 134 10.48 -34.43 27.31
C MET A 134 10.33 -34.86 25.85
N ASP A 135 9.91 -36.11 25.61
CA ASP A 135 9.66 -36.58 24.25
C ASP A 135 8.40 -35.96 23.64
N ASP A 136 7.37 -35.72 24.45
CA ASP A 136 6.17 -35.02 24.00
C ASP A 136 6.43 -33.53 23.79
N LEU A 137 7.29 -32.92 24.63
CA LEU A 137 7.77 -31.56 24.46
C LEU A 137 8.47 -31.39 23.11
N PHE A 138 9.53 -32.17 22.85
CA PHE A 138 10.32 -32.06 21.62
C PHE A 138 9.58 -32.54 20.37
N ALA A 139 8.51 -33.32 20.52
CA ALA A 139 7.64 -33.71 19.41
C ALA A 139 6.44 -32.77 19.21
N ASN A 140 6.36 -31.64 19.93
CA ASN A 140 5.24 -30.69 19.91
C ASN A 140 3.87 -31.34 20.17
N ARG A 141 3.82 -32.35 21.05
CA ARG A 141 2.58 -33.03 21.46
C ARG A 141 1.93 -32.43 22.71
N LEU A 142 2.58 -31.46 23.34
CA LEU A 142 2.00 -30.72 24.47
C LEU A 142 0.92 -29.75 23.99
N ALA A 143 -0.08 -29.52 24.84
CA ALA A 143 -1.13 -28.56 24.55
C ALA A 143 -0.59 -27.11 24.59
N ALA A 144 -1.20 -26.21 23.82
CA ALA A 144 -0.73 -24.83 23.68
C ALA A 144 -0.72 -24.07 25.03
N ASP A 145 -1.67 -24.36 25.93
CA ASP A 145 -1.73 -23.79 27.27
C ASP A 145 -0.55 -24.22 28.15
N GLN A 146 -0.14 -25.49 28.08
CA GLN A 146 1.04 -26.02 28.77
C GLN A 146 2.31 -25.33 28.26
N VAL A 147 2.45 -25.19 26.95
CA VAL A 147 3.59 -24.48 26.33
C VAL A 147 3.60 -23.00 26.72
N SER A 148 2.44 -22.36 26.87
CA SER A 148 2.38 -20.99 27.40
C SER A 148 2.88 -20.93 28.85
N ARG A 149 2.40 -21.81 29.74
CA ARG A 149 2.84 -21.88 31.15
C ARG A 149 4.34 -22.09 31.29
N ILE A 150 4.95 -22.94 30.44
CA ILE A 150 6.40 -23.17 30.45
C ILE A 150 7.18 -21.87 30.24
N PHE A 151 6.73 -21.01 29.33
CA PHE A 151 7.43 -19.75 29.02
C PHE A 151 7.01 -18.57 29.89
N GLU A 152 5.90 -18.67 30.62
CA GLU A 152 5.53 -17.69 31.65
C GLU A 152 6.46 -17.76 32.87
N ASN A 153 7.09 -18.92 33.11
CA ASN A 153 8.04 -19.12 34.20
C ASN A 153 9.46 -19.43 33.65
N GLU A 154 10.38 -18.46 33.77
CA GLU A 154 11.77 -18.61 33.33
C GLU A 154 12.49 -19.81 33.98
N GLU A 155 12.14 -20.17 35.22
CA GLU A 155 12.73 -21.31 35.93
C GLU A 155 12.32 -22.66 35.32
N ASN A 156 11.14 -22.72 34.69
CA ASN A 156 10.68 -23.91 33.98
C ASN A 156 11.51 -24.13 32.71
N LEU A 157 11.70 -23.09 31.90
CA LEU A 157 12.59 -23.15 30.72
C LEU A 157 14.03 -23.49 31.11
N HIS A 158 14.55 -22.90 32.18
CA HIS A 158 15.89 -23.20 32.68
C HIS A 158 16.01 -24.66 33.14
N THR A 159 15.03 -25.18 33.87
CA THR A 159 14.98 -26.59 34.28
C THR A 159 14.98 -27.53 33.07
N ILE A 160 14.23 -27.19 32.01
CA ILE A 160 14.18 -27.96 30.76
C ILE A 160 15.53 -27.90 30.05
N ALA A 161 16.14 -26.71 29.93
CA ALA A 161 17.45 -26.52 29.29
C ALA A 161 18.54 -27.34 30.00
N MET A 162 18.61 -27.24 31.34
CA MET A 162 19.55 -28.00 32.16
C MET A 162 19.31 -29.52 32.07
N THR A 163 18.05 -29.94 32.04
CA THR A 163 17.69 -31.35 31.88
C THR A 163 18.05 -31.87 30.48
N ALA A 164 17.90 -31.05 29.45
CA ALA A 164 18.33 -31.39 28.09
C ALA A 164 19.86 -31.50 28.00
N GLY A 165 20.60 -30.58 28.64
CA GLY A 165 22.07 -30.62 28.76
C GLY A 165 22.57 -31.91 29.41
N THR A 166 22.04 -32.25 30.58
CA THR A 166 22.42 -33.48 31.32
C THR A 166 22.11 -34.78 30.58
N ARG A 167 21.16 -34.75 29.63
CA ARG A 167 20.73 -35.91 28.83
C ARG A 167 21.35 -35.95 27.44
N GLU A 168 22.23 -35.01 27.08
CA GLU A 168 22.80 -34.85 25.72
C GLU A 168 21.71 -34.63 24.65
N GLN A 169 20.68 -33.84 24.98
CA GLN A 169 19.54 -33.52 24.11
C GLN A 169 19.46 -32.02 23.76
N GLN A 170 20.58 -31.30 23.87
CA GLN A 170 20.65 -29.86 23.60
C GLN A 170 20.15 -29.52 22.20
N ASP A 171 20.57 -30.25 21.16
CA ASP A 171 20.11 -30.00 19.78
C ASP A 171 18.58 -30.10 19.64
N ARG A 172 17.95 -31.07 20.31
CA ARG A 172 16.48 -31.22 20.33
C ARG A 172 15.81 -30.06 21.04
N PHE A 173 16.40 -29.59 22.14
CA PHE A 173 15.92 -28.41 22.85
C PHE A 173 16.04 -27.14 22.01
N HIS A 174 17.19 -26.91 21.38
CA HIS A 174 17.39 -25.74 20.52
C HIS A 174 16.41 -25.74 19.34
N GLY A 175 16.22 -26.88 18.68
CA GLY A 175 15.23 -27.03 17.61
C GLY A 175 13.81 -26.71 18.10
N TRP A 176 13.39 -27.31 19.20
CA TRP A 176 12.07 -27.07 19.78
C TRP A 176 11.86 -25.60 20.18
N VAL A 177 12.79 -24.99 20.91
CA VAL A 177 12.67 -23.58 21.36
C VAL A 177 12.64 -22.62 20.17
N GLN A 178 13.39 -22.89 19.10
CA GLN A 178 13.34 -22.08 17.89
C GLN A 178 11.98 -22.17 17.19
N GLU A 179 11.38 -23.36 17.12
CA GLU A 179 10.02 -23.57 16.60
C GLU A 179 8.95 -22.83 17.43
N GLN A 180 9.22 -22.58 18.72
CA GLN A 180 8.36 -21.83 19.62
C GLN A 180 8.40 -20.30 19.45
N THR A 181 9.13 -19.79 18.44
CA THR A 181 9.22 -18.35 18.16
C THR A 181 7.90 -17.81 17.62
N ILE A 182 7.31 -16.83 18.32
CA ILE A 182 6.13 -16.12 17.84
C ILE A 182 6.57 -15.11 16.79
N ARG A 183 6.05 -15.27 15.56
CA ARG A 183 6.17 -14.25 14.51
C ARG A 183 4.90 -13.40 14.56
N PRO A 184 4.96 -12.14 15.01
CA PRO A 184 3.78 -11.29 15.04
C PRO A 184 3.26 -11.10 13.62
N ASP A 185 1.94 -11.12 13.47
CA ASP A 185 1.32 -10.86 12.17
C ASP A 185 1.60 -9.43 11.69
N ASP A 186 1.67 -9.25 10.37
CA ASP A 186 1.82 -7.92 9.80
C ASP A 186 0.53 -7.10 10.07
N PRO A 187 0.61 -5.97 10.80
CA PRO A 187 -0.57 -5.19 11.16
C PRO A 187 -1.29 -4.58 9.94
N SER A 188 -0.62 -4.46 8.80
CA SER A 188 -1.24 -3.97 7.58
C SER A 188 -2.30 -4.95 7.03
N VAL A 189 -2.13 -6.26 7.23
CA VAL A 189 -3.05 -7.29 6.70
C VAL A 189 -4.07 -7.78 7.73
N LYS A 190 -3.82 -7.55 9.03
CA LYS A 190 -4.72 -7.99 10.10
C LYS A 190 -6.07 -7.25 10.02
N PRO A 191 -7.21 -7.96 10.14
CA PRO A 191 -8.54 -7.35 9.98
C PRO A 191 -8.90 -6.41 11.13
N ARG A 192 -9.63 -5.34 10.78
CA ARG A 192 -10.07 -4.30 11.73
C ARG A 192 -11.49 -4.66 12.15
N VAL A 193 -11.58 -5.42 13.22
CA VAL A 193 -12.84 -5.96 13.74
C VAL A 193 -13.72 -4.82 14.23
N ASP A 194 -15.01 -4.87 13.88
CA ASP A 194 -15.99 -3.92 14.40
C ASP A 194 -16.50 -4.40 15.75
N GLN A 195 -16.07 -3.74 16.83
CA GLN A 195 -16.38 -4.16 18.19
C GLN A 195 -17.88 -4.05 18.47
N GLY A 196 -18.52 -5.21 18.64
CA GLY A 196 -19.96 -5.31 18.88
C GLY A 196 -20.82 -4.84 17.70
N SER A 197 -20.29 -4.85 16.47
CA SER A 197 -20.98 -4.38 15.24
C SER A 197 -21.51 -2.94 15.30
N ARG A 198 -20.95 -2.13 16.21
CA ARG A 198 -21.46 -0.78 16.51
C ARG A 198 -21.19 0.20 15.38
N ALA A 199 -20.01 0.14 14.77
CA ALA A 199 -19.69 1.05 13.67
C ALA A 199 -20.52 0.73 12.43
N GLY A 200 -20.74 -0.56 12.14
CA GLY A 200 -21.57 -1.02 11.03
C GLY A 200 -23.05 -0.63 11.15
N SER A 201 -23.63 -0.77 12.35
CA SER A 201 -25.03 -0.36 12.57
C SER A 201 -25.21 1.14 12.42
N LEU A 202 -24.31 1.94 13.02
CA LEU A 202 -24.33 3.40 12.92
C LEU A 202 -24.06 3.87 11.49
N PHE A 203 -23.12 3.22 10.78
CA PHE A 203 -22.86 3.51 9.38
C PHE A 203 -24.08 3.28 8.52
N THR A 204 -24.78 2.17 8.70
CA THR A 204 -26.00 1.86 7.93
C THR A 204 -27.06 2.93 8.13
N GLU A 205 -27.27 3.38 9.37
CA GLU A 205 -28.20 4.47 9.68
C GLU A 205 -27.78 5.80 9.02
N VAL A 206 -26.51 6.18 9.14
CA VAL A 206 -25.97 7.40 8.50
C VAL A 206 -26.08 7.32 6.98
N ALA A 207 -25.67 6.21 6.40
CA ALA A 207 -25.69 5.98 4.96
C ALA A 207 -27.11 6.07 4.41
N ASN A 208 -28.10 5.48 5.11
CA ASN A 208 -29.51 5.56 4.76
C ASN A 208 -30.04 7.00 4.80
N LEU A 209 -29.70 7.79 5.84
CA LEU A 209 -30.11 9.19 5.92
C LEU A 209 -29.50 10.03 4.80
N VAL A 210 -28.21 9.86 4.52
CA VAL A 210 -27.52 10.50 3.38
C VAL A 210 -28.20 10.09 2.07
N HIS A 211 -28.60 8.82 1.96
CA HIS A 211 -29.32 8.28 0.81
C HIS A 211 -30.65 8.97 0.54
N LEU A 212 -31.39 9.23 1.61
CA LEU A 212 -32.69 9.89 1.57
C LEU A 212 -32.56 11.42 1.41
N GLY A 213 -31.35 11.95 1.25
CA GLY A 213 -31.08 13.39 1.21
C GLY A 213 -31.41 14.10 2.52
N GLN A 214 -31.50 13.36 3.62
CA GLN A 214 -31.83 13.89 4.94
C GLN A 214 -30.58 14.41 5.65
N THR A 215 -30.75 15.42 6.50
CA THR A 215 -29.67 15.94 7.32
C THR A 215 -29.33 14.93 8.41
N VAL A 216 -28.07 14.50 8.47
CA VAL A 216 -27.63 13.53 9.47
C VAL A 216 -27.49 14.23 10.84
N PRO A 217 -28.10 13.72 11.91
CA PRO A 217 -27.95 14.29 13.24
C PRO A 217 -26.49 14.33 13.70
N ARG A 218 -26.03 15.47 14.24
CA ARG A 218 -24.65 15.63 14.74
C ARG A 218 -24.24 14.55 15.75
N ARG A 219 -25.19 14.11 16.59
CA ARG A 219 -24.96 13.03 17.55
C ARG A 219 -24.61 11.72 16.87
N LEU A 220 -25.30 11.38 15.76
CA LEU A 220 -25.04 10.16 15.01
C LEU A 220 -23.66 10.21 14.33
N LEU A 221 -23.32 11.34 13.73
CA LEU A 221 -21.98 11.60 13.17
C LEU A 221 -20.87 11.53 14.23
N PHE A 222 -21.13 12.00 15.44
CA PHE A 222 -20.20 11.84 16.56
C PHE A 222 -20.06 10.38 16.98
N CYS A 223 -21.17 9.65 17.12
CA CYS A 223 -21.17 8.25 17.55
C CYS A 223 -20.46 7.33 16.56
N ILE A 224 -20.66 7.50 15.24
CA ILE A 224 -19.98 6.70 14.23
C ILE A 224 -18.46 6.93 14.25
N ARG A 225 -18.04 8.21 14.36
CA ARG A 225 -16.61 8.55 14.46
C ARG A 225 -16.01 7.98 15.74
N ALA A 226 -16.70 8.07 16.87
CA ALA A 226 -16.25 7.44 18.12
C ALA A 226 -16.12 5.92 18.01
N ALA A 227 -17.06 5.24 17.32
CA ALA A 227 -16.97 3.81 17.08
C ALA A 227 -15.77 3.42 16.21
N TYR A 228 -15.48 4.19 15.14
CA TYR A 228 -14.28 3.97 14.32
C TYR A 228 -12.99 4.13 15.14
N ARG A 229 -12.90 5.15 16.00
CA ARG A 229 -11.74 5.37 16.89
C ARG A 229 -11.57 4.21 17.88
N ALA A 230 -12.67 3.76 18.50
CA ALA A 230 -12.63 2.62 19.43
C ALA A 230 -12.14 1.33 18.75
N ASN A 231 -12.63 1.05 17.53
CA ASN A 231 -12.19 -0.10 16.74
C ASN A 231 -10.68 -0.03 16.44
N MET A 232 -10.17 1.15 16.04
CA MET A 232 -8.75 1.33 15.76
C MET A 232 -7.88 1.25 17.03
N ALA A 233 -8.32 1.86 18.13
CA ALA A 233 -7.61 1.80 19.40
C ALA A 233 -7.51 0.36 19.95
N GLY A 234 -8.60 -0.41 19.87
CA GLY A 234 -8.58 -1.82 20.26
C GLY A 234 -7.64 -2.65 19.38
N PHE A 235 -7.69 -2.44 18.06
CA PHE A 235 -6.77 -3.08 17.12
C PHE A 235 -5.30 -2.81 17.46
N LEU A 236 -4.95 -1.55 17.73
CA LEU A 236 -3.58 -1.16 18.08
C LEU A 236 -3.13 -1.78 19.41
N ALA A 237 -4.02 -1.82 20.40
CA ALA A 237 -3.74 -2.47 21.68
C ALA A 237 -3.48 -3.97 21.50
N ASP A 238 -4.26 -4.66 20.65
CA ASP A 238 -4.07 -6.08 20.35
C ASP A 238 -2.75 -6.35 19.63
N VAL A 239 -2.40 -5.54 18.63
CA VAL A 239 -1.12 -5.64 17.90
C VAL A 239 0.06 -5.39 18.85
N GLN A 240 -0.01 -4.36 19.70
CA GLN A 240 1.04 -4.08 20.67
C GLN A 240 1.17 -5.20 21.71
N ALA A 241 0.05 -5.76 22.18
CA ALA A 241 0.05 -6.90 23.10
C ALA A 241 0.67 -8.14 22.45
N GLU A 242 0.37 -8.42 21.18
CA GLU A 242 0.97 -9.50 20.41
C GLU A 242 2.48 -9.31 20.22
N LYS A 243 2.91 -8.10 19.82
CA LYS A 243 4.33 -7.76 19.70
C LYS A 243 5.06 -7.91 21.03
N ASN A 244 4.48 -7.40 22.11
CA ASN A 244 5.05 -7.54 23.46
C ASN A 244 5.17 -9.01 23.88
N ARG A 245 4.17 -9.85 23.55
CA ARG A 245 4.23 -11.30 23.76
C ARG A 245 5.35 -11.94 22.94
N ALA A 246 5.49 -11.56 21.67
CA ALA A 246 6.55 -12.05 20.80
C ALA A 246 7.95 -11.63 21.28
N SER A 247 8.15 -10.37 21.69
CA SER A 247 9.42 -9.88 22.23
C SER A 247 9.78 -10.55 23.56
N LYS A 248 8.81 -10.72 24.47
CA LYS A 248 9.02 -11.47 25.72
C LYS A 248 9.41 -12.92 25.41
N ARG A 249 8.67 -13.58 24.51
CA ARG A 249 8.97 -14.94 24.06
C ARG A 249 10.38 -15.04 23.48
N HIS A 250 10.77 -14.11 22.60
CA HIS A 250 12.09 -14.09 22.00
C HIS A 250 13.21 -13.91 23.04
N LEU A 251 13.01 -13.02 24.02
CA LEU A 251 13.95 -12.85 25.13
C LEU A 251 14.08 -14.14 25.96
N SER A 252 12.96 -14.79 26.29
CA SER A 252 12.98 -16.07 27.00
C SER A 252 13.70 -17.16 26.19
N ILE A 253 13.49 -17.20 24.87
CA ILE A 253 14.18 -18.12 23.95
C ILE A 253 15.69 -17.85 23.94
N SER A 254 16.12 -16.59 23.73
CA SER A 254 17.54 -16.25 23.64
C SER A 254 18.27 -16.54 24.95
N THR A 255 17.63 -16.21 26.07
CA THR A 255 18.15 -16.47 27.41
C THR A 255 18.25 -17.98 27.66
N ALA A 256 17.23 -18.77 27.29
CA ALA A 256 17.24 -20.22 27.46
C ALA A 256 18.30 -20.93 26.60
N ILE A 257 18.51 -20.47 25.36
CA ILE A 257 19.59 -20.95 24.48
C ILE A 257 20.96 -20.62 25.09
N GLN A 258 21.15 -19.38 25.54
CA GLN A 258 22.40 -18.97 26.18
C GLN A 258 22.72 -19.82 27.42
N TYR A 259 21.70 -20.22 28.21
CA TYR A 259 21.90 -21.13 29.33
C TYR A 259 22.22 -22.56 28.91
N SER A 260 21.60 -23.05 27.82
CA SER A 260 21.88 -24.39 27.28
C SER A 260 23.31 -24.53 26.74
N ASP A 261 23.86 -23.45 26.17
CA ASP A 261 25.23 -23.39 25.62
C ASP A 261 26.32 -23.17 26.67
N GLN A 262 25.97 -22.76 27.89
CA GLN A 262 26.95 -22.66 28.97
C GLN A 262 27.42 -24.06 29.36
N ASP A 263 28.73 -24.28 29.30
CA ASP A 263 29.32 -25.49 29.86
C ASP A 263 28.92 -25.57 31.34
N MET A 264 28.26 -26.66 31.73
CA MET A 264 27.81 -26.90 33.10
C MET A 264 28.94 -26.77 34.13
N ASN A 265 30.19 -26.86 33.68
CA ASN A 265 31.40 -26.74 34.50
C ASN A 265 31.87 -25.28 34.69
N CYS A 266 31.28 -24.30 34.01
CA CYS A 266 31.71 -22.89 34.00
C CYS A 266 30.62 -21.88 34.38
N SER A 267 29.40 -22.31 34.71
CA SER A 267 28.31 -21.38 35.06
C SER A 267 28.52 -20.74 36.45
N PRO A 268 28.43 -19.40 36.56
CA PRO A 268 28.58 -18.68 37.83
C PRO A 268 27.36 -18.81 38.77
N ALA A 269 26.26 -19.44 38.35
CA ALA A 269 25.13 -19.83 39.21
C ALA A 269 24.31 -20.92 38.49
N LEU A 270 23.76 -21.90 39.22
CA LEU A 270 22.93 -23.00 38.68
C LEU A 270 21.41 -22.72 38.72
N SER A 271 21.01 -21.50 39.09
CA SER A 271 19.64 -20.98 39.05
C SER A 271 19.70 -19.58 38.44
N PRO A 272 18.64 -19.13 37.75
CA PRO A 272 18.58 -17.77 37.23
C PRO A 272 18.67 -16.76 38.39
N VAL A 273 19.76 -16.00 38.44
CA VAL A 273 19.79 -14.78 39.24
C VAL A 273 18.82 -13.84 38.56
N SER A 274 17.73 -13.47 39.22
CA SER A 274 16.87 -12.39 38.72
C SER A 274 17.74 -11.16 38.55
N SER A 275 18.10 -10.83 37.31
CA SER A 275 18.85 -9.64 36.92
C SER A 275 17.98 -8.38 37.10
N ARG A 276 17.32 -8.22 38.25
CA ARG A 276 16.77 -6.94 38.66
C ARG A 276 17.88 -6.21 39.43
N SER A 277 18.48 -5.25 38.73
CA SER A 277 19.35 -4.18 39.26
C SER A 277 20.85 -4.46 39.29
N ALA A 278 21.50 -4.43 38.11
CA ALA A 278 22.96 -4.17 38.01
C ALA A 278 23.38 -3.43 36.72
N VAL A 279 22.44 -2.80 36.00
CA VAL A 279 22.74 -1.95 34.83
C VAL A 279 22.34 -0.51 35.15
N GLU A 280 23.06 0.11 36.07
CA GLU A 280 23.11 1.57 36.24
C GLU A 280 24.35 1.96 37.06
N ARG A 281 25.51 1.42 36.71
CA ARG A 281 26.81 1.95 37.15
C ARG A 281 27.98 1.44 36.30
N GLY A 282 28.01 1.80 35.03
CA GLY A 282 29.25 1.96 34.26
C GLY A 282 29.34 3.44 33.91
N GLY A 283 30.33 4.22 34.35
CA GLY A 283 31.74 3.93 34.16
C GLY A 283 32.16 4.45 32.77
N ASN A 284 32.00 5.76 32.56
CA ASN A 284 32.43 6.45 31.34
C ASN A 284 33.96 6.35 31.19
N TYR A 285 34.41 5.56 30.21
CA TYR A 285 35.68 5.79 29.55
C TYR A 285 35.37 6.35 28.16
N TYR A 286 35.39 7.68 28.02
CA TYR A 286 35.51 8.33 26.73
C TYR A 286 36.97 8.71 26.51
N SER A 287 37.53 8.20 25.41
CA SER A 287 38.74 8.72 24.80
C SER A 287 38.45 10.10 24.23
N ALA A 288 39.37 11.04 24.49
CA ALA A 288 39.24 12.46 24.22
C ALA A 288 39.37 12.82 22.74
N THR A 289 38.64 13.86 22.32
CA THR A 289 39.18 14.99 21.54
C THR A 289 38.31 16.25 21.67
N LEU A 290 38.92 17.29 22.25
CA LEU A 290 38.84 18.72 21.91
C LEU A 290 37.47 19.36 21.59
N SER A 291 36.94 20.17 22.50
CA SER A 291 37.14 21.65 22.47
C SER A 291 36.32 22.35 23.56
N ALA A 292 36.98 23.29 24.22
CA ALA A 292 36.48 24.09 25.32
C ALA A 292 35.48 25.17 24.88
N ASN A 293 34.52 25.51 25.75
CA ASN A 293 34.43 26.86 26.29
C ASN A 293 33.54 26.92 27.55
N LEU A 294 34.10 27.58 28.55
CA LEU A 294 33.55 27.91 29.86
C LEU A 294 32.53 29.05 29.73
N TYR A 295 31.40 28.97 30.45
CA TYR A 295 30.86 30.08 31.24
C TYR A 295 30.00 29.50 32.39
N ALA A 296 30.12 30.15 33.54
CA ALA A 296 29.72 29.69 34.86
C ALA A 296 28.32 30.12 35.30
N ASP A 297 27.82 29.36 36.28
CA ASP A 297 26.95 29.68 37.41
C ASP A 297 25.53 30.25 37.22
N GLY A 298 24.59 29.59 37.91
CA GLY A 298 23.26 30.11 38.21
C GLY A 298 22.33 29.05 38.80
N ALA A 299 22.23 29.03 40.13
CA ALA A 299 21.54 28.04 40.95
C ALA A 299 20.01 27.98 40.81
N ALA A 300 19.48 26.83 41.24
CA ALA A 300 18.33 26.65 42.15
C ALA A 300 17.08 25.90 41.63
N SER A 301 16.69 24.94 42.47
CA SER A 301 15.33 24.43 42.79
C SER A 301 14.58 23.55 41.78
N ASN A 302 14.53 22.26 42.14
CA ASN A 302 13.46 21.30 41.80
C ASN A 302 12.07 21.85 42.16
N PRO A 303 11.02 21.35 41.47
CA PRO A 303 9.96 20.72 42.25
C PRO A 303 9.51 19.35 41.70
N MET A 304 9.00 18.58 42.66
CA MET A 304 8.44 17.24 42.60
C MET A 304 7.48 16.99 41.43
N THR A 305 7.70 15.88 40.74
CA THR A 305 6.68 15.17 39.94
C THR A 305 5.85 14.24 40.84
N PRO A 306 4.51 14.29 40.81
CA PRO A 306 3.69 13.23 41.37
C PRO A 306 3.47 12.14 40.32
N SER A 307 3.71 10.89 40.71
CA SER A 307 3.24 9.69 40.00
C SER A 307 1.71 9.68 39.93
N PRO A 308 1.09 9.20 38.83
CA PRO A 308 -0.26 8.68 38.88
C PRO A 308 -0.20 7.14 38.83
N ALA A 309 -0.44 6.52 39.98
CA ALA A 309 -1.09 5.22 40.01
C ALA A 309 -2.60 5.46 40.01
N LEU A 310 -3.34 4.74 39.15
CA LEU A 310 -4.64 4.09 39.40
C LEU A 310 -5.42 3.89 38.09
N SER A 311 -5.45 2.63 37.66
CA SER A 311 -6.64 1.89 37.19
C SER A 311 -7.87 2.70 36.78
N VAL A 312 -8.14 2.71 35.48
CA VAL A 312 -9.45 3.06 34.91
C VAL A 312 -10.42 1.90 35.14
N PRO A 313 -11.59 2.09 35.77
CA PRO A 313 -12.62 1.07 35.78
C PRO A 313 -13.33 1.04 34.43
N SER A 314 -13.50 -0.17 33.88
CA SER A 314 -14.37 -0.48 32.76
C SER A 314 -15.80 -0.04 33.07
N SER A 315 -16.19 1.12 32.58
CA SER A 315 -17.56 1.61 32.68
C SER A 315 -18.41 0.95 31.58
N ILE A 316 -19.18 -0.05 31.98
CA ILE A 316 -20.34 -0.56 31.24
C ILE A 316 -21.41 0.53 31.30
N TRP A 317 -21.67 1.20 30.18
CA TRP A 317 -22.79 2.14 30.07
C TRP A 317 -24.07 1.36 29.76
N PRO A 318 -25.13 1.43 30.59
CA PRO A 318 -26.42 0.86 30.23
C PRO A 318 -27.12 1.72 29.17
N PRO A 319 -27.95 1.13 28.29
CA PRO A 319 -28.72 1.87 27.31
C PRO A 319 -29.93 2.52 28.01
N GLY A 320 -30.04 3.85 28.02
CA GLY A 320 -31.34 4.49 28.31
C GLY A 320 -31.43 5.80 29.09
N ALA A 321 -30.39 6.63 29.20
CA ALA A 321 -30.54 7.97 29.82
C ALA A 321 -30.13 9.12 28.88
N PRO A 322 -30.92 10.21 28.78
CA PRO A 322 -30.54 11.38 28.01
C PRO A 322 -29.51 12.20 28.82
N MET A 323 -28.22 11.96 28.58
CA MET A 323 -27.15 12.82 29.06
C MET A 323 -27.31 14.23 28.47
N ARG A 324 -27.70 15.17 29.32
CA ARG A 324 -27.82 16.61 29.03
C ARG A 324 -26.48 17.33 29.33
N GLY A 325 -25.37 16.72 28.92
CA GLY A 325 -24.03 17.30 29.03
C GLY A 325 -23.55 17.82 27.67
N ASN A 326 -22.74 18.87 27.67
CA ASN A 326 -22.06 19.33 26.44
C ASN A 326 -21.34 18.14 25.78
N PRO A 327 -21.43 17.99 24.43
CA PRO A 327 -20.74 16.91 23.76
C PRO A 327 -19.25 16.99 24.08
N PRO A 328 -18.60 15.87 24.45
CA PRO A 328 -17.16 15.86 24.70
C PRO A 328 -16.42 16.40 23.47
N ARG A 329 -15.32 17.13 23.72
CA ARG A 329 -14.49 17.72 22.68
C ARG A 329 -14.09 16.63 21.69
N GLU A 330 -14.39 16.87 20.42
CA GLU A 330 -14.12 15.89 19.39
C GLU A 330 -12.60 15.75 19.16
N GLU A 331 -12.09 14.55 19.41
CA GLU A 331 -10.70 14.20 19.12
C GLU A 331 -10.46 14.05 17.62
N LEU A 332 -9.33 14.53 17.12
CA LEU A 332 -8.94 14.38 15.72
C LEU A 332 -8.66 12.91 15.37
N TRP A 333 -8.94 12.51 14.13
CA TRP A 333 -8.52 11.20 13.63
C TRP A 333 -7.00 11.10 13.66
N GLY A 334 -6.44 9.97 14.10
CA GLY A 334 -5.00 9.82 14.29
C GLY A 334 -4.45 10.41 15.58
N SER A 335 -5.27 10.96 16.48
CA SER A 335 -4.80 11.45 17.79
C SER A 335 -4.06 10.39 18.60
N TRP A 336 -4.41 9.11 18.42
CA TRP A 336 -3.74 7.96 19.03
C TRP A 336 -2.32 7.75 18.54
N GLU A 337 -1.92 8.28 17.38
CA GLU A 337 -0.54 8.14 16.89
C GLU A 337 0.46 8.77 17.86
N SER A 338 0.08 9.82 18.58
CA SER A 338 0.92 10.41 19.63
C SER A 338 1.24 9.46 20.79
N THR A 339 0.43 8.42 20.98
CA THR A 339 0.62 7.40 22.04
C THR A 339 1.34 6.14 21.55
N ILE A 340 1.59 6.03 20.24
CA ILE A 340 2.28 4.89 19.65
C ILE A 340 3.79 5.14 19.71
N HIS A 341 4.54 4.24 20.36
CA HIS A 341 6.00 4.27 20.37
C HIS A 341 6.63 3.51 19.20
N ASP A 342 5.87 2.64 18.55
CA ASP A 342 6.32 1.79 17.46
C ASP A 342 6.08 2.44 16.09
N SER A 343 7.16 2.80 15.40
CA SER A 343 7.07 3.45 14.10
C SER A 343 6.41 2.60 13.01
N SER A 344 6.39 1.27 13.18
CA SER A 344 5.71 0.37 12.23
C SER A 344 4.18 0.45 12.30
N LEU A 345 3.63 1.08 13.32
CA LEU A 345 2.18 1.28 13.49
C LEU A 345 1.71 2.68 13.05
N PHE A 346 2.61 3.57 12.65
CA PHE A 346 2.24 4.89 12.14
C PHE A 346 1.64 4.81 10.75
N GLY A 347 0.60 5.62 10.51
CA GLY A 347 -0.04 5.69 9.20
C GLY A 347 -0.80 4.43 8.79
N LEU A 348 -1.24 3.61 9.76
CA LEU A 348 -2.13 2.49 9.48
C LEU A 348 -3.52 2.99 9.09
N LEU A 349 -4.04 2.44 8.00
CA LEU A 349 -5.39 2.69 7.53
C LEU A 349 -6.37 1.66 8.06
N TYR A 350 -7.66 2.02 8.07
CA TYR A 350 -8.76 1.12 8.29
C TYR A 350 -8.84 0.07 7.16
N THR A 351 -8.58 0.48 5.91
CA THR A 351 -8.44 -0.43 4.75
C THR A 351 -7.19 -1.31 4.84
N GLN A 352 -7.36 -2.61 4.61
CA GLN A 352 -6.30 -3.62 4.74
C GLN A 352 -5.29 -3.57 3.59
N GLY A 353 -4.04 -3.92 3.90
CA GLY A 353 -2.91 -4.00 2.97
C GLY A 353 -2.15 -2.69 2.76
N MET A 354 -2.67 -1.56 3.23
CA MET A 354 -2.01 -0.26 3.08
C MET A 354 -1.03 -0.01 4.24
N ARG A 355 0.18 0.45 3.92
CA ARG A 355 1.29 0.58 4.87
C ARG A 355 1.61 2.02 5.28
N SER A 356 1.31 3.00 4.44
CA SER A 356 1.67 4.40 4.70
C SER A 356 0.61 5.38 4.21
N THR A 357 0.27 6.33 5.08
CA THR A 357 -0.54 7.52 4.78
C THR A 357 0.30 8.75 4.47
N THR A 358 1.63 8.62 4.42
CA THR A 358 2.53 9.74 4.14
C THR A 358 2.24 10.30 2.74
N GLY A 359 1.94 11.59 2.68
CA GLY A 359 1.55 12.25 1.43
C GLY A 359 0.17 11.88 0.91
N SER A 360 -0.68 11.18 1.68
CA SER A 360 -2.06 10.86 1.29
C SER A 360 -2.94 12.08 1.07
N PHE A 361 -3.96 11.95 0.21
CA PHE A 361 -4.94 13.00 0.00
C PHE A 361 -5.97 13.03 1.14
N LYS A 362 -5.94 14.11 1.91
CA LYS A 362 -6.86 14.34 3.03
C LYS A 362 -7.96 15.31 2.67
N GLY A 363 -9.13 15.12 3.28
CA GLY A 363 -10.26 16.02 3.08
C GLY A 363 -11.36 15.83 4.11
N THR A 364 -12.56 16.29 3.76
CA THR A 364 -13.75 16.12 4.60
C THR A 364 -14.63 15.02 4.04
N CYS A 365 -14.98 14.03 4.88
CA CYS A 365 -15.88 12.95 4.50
C CYS A 365 -17.33 13.46 4.39
N PRO A 366 -18.02 13.30 3.24
CA PRO A 366 -19.40 13.73 3.10
C PRO A 366 -20.40 12.88 3.89
N VAL A 367 -19.97 11.72 4.40
CA VAL A 367 -20.85 10.77 5.12
C VAL A 367 -20.76 10.98 6.63
N CYS A 368 -19.56 10.90 7.20
CA CYS A 368 -19.39 11.00 8.66
C CYS A 368 -18.95 12.40 9.13
N GLY A 369 -18.65 13.34 8.21
CA GLY A 369 -18.19 14.68 8.55
C GLY A 369 -16.79 14.73 9.17
N ALA A 370 -16.01 13.64 9.15
CA ALA A 370 -14.62 13.67 9.58
C ALA A 370 -13.79 14.59 8.67
N HIS A 371 -12.99 15.47 9.26
CA HIS A 371 -12.11 16.41 8.56
C HIS A 371 -10.64 15.96 8.66
N ASP A 372 -9.80 16.44 7.74
CA ASP A 372 -8.37 16.11 7.65
C ASP A 372 -8.05 14.61 7.73
N ILE A 373 -8.90 13.81 7.09
CA ILE A 373 -8.79 12.34 7.05
C ILE A 373 -8.52 11.88 5.63
N THR A 374 -7.71 10.82 5.48
CA THR A 374 -7.44 10.19 4.18
C THR A 374 -8.76 9.79 3.52
N LEU A 375 -9.00 10.32 2.32
CA LEU A 375 -10.16 9.98 1.52
C LEU A 375 -9.89 8.73 0.67
N ALA A 376 -10.94 8.09 0.19
CA ALA A 376 -10.90 6.87 -0.60
C ALA A 376 -11.92 6.94 -1.74
N TRP A 377 -11.49 6.48 -2.92
CA TRP A 377 -12.38 6.23 -4.06
C TRP A 377 -13.32 5.08 -3.75
N LEU A 378 -14.58 5.23 -4.15
CA LEU A 378 -15.55 4.14 -4.18
C LEU A 378 -15.77 3.69 -5.62
N PHE A 379 -15.53 2.42 -5.89
CA PHE A 379 -15.69 1.82 -7.20
C PHE A 379 -16.99 1.04 -7.30
N ARG A 380 -17.74 1.22 -8.39
CA ARG A 380 -19.02 0.53 -8.60
C ARG A 380 -18.93 -0.61 -9.61
N THR A 381 -19.85 -1.57 -9.51
CA THR A 381 -20.02 -2.59 -10.55
C THR A 381 -20.54 -1.94 -11.83
N THR A 382 -19.86 -2.13 -12.95
CA THR A 382 -20.30 -1.68 -14.28
C THR A 382 -21.45 -2.49 -14.89
N GLY A 383 -22.17 -3.29 -14.09
CA GLY A 383 -23.01 -4.39 -14.57
C GLY A 383 -24.53 -4.22 -14.53
N ARG A 384 -25.09 -3.08 -14.07
CA ARG A 384 -26.55 -2.85 -14.12
C ARG A 384 -26.86 -1.38 -14.37
N ARG A 385 -26.79 -0.96 -15.63
CA ARG A 385 -27.65 0.16 -16.04
C ARG A 385 -29.09 -0.36 -15.90
N PRO A 386 -30.02 0.35 -15.22
CA PRO A 386 -31.43 -0.01 -15.30
C PRO A 386 -31.80 -0.07 -16.77
N GLU A 387 -32.44 -1.15 -17.18
CA GLU A 387 -32.97 -1.33 -18.52
C GLU A 387 -33.86 -0.13 -18.84
N THR A 388 -33.33 0.86 -19.56
CA THR A 388 -34.21 1.70 -20.36
C THR A 388 -34.79 0.78 -21.44
N PRO A 389 -36.12 0.65 -21.54
CA PRO A 389 -36.73 -0.21 -22.53
C PRO A 389 -36.31 0.27 -23.93
N GLY A 390 -35.50 -0.53 -24.63
CA GLY A 390 -35.16 -0.29 -26.05
C GLY A 390 -33.68 -0.39 -26.46
N SER A 391 -32.71 -0.61 -25.56
CA SER A 391 -31.33 -0.87 -25.99
C SER A 391 -30.63 -1.89 -25.09
N PRO A 392 -30.42 -3.14 -25.55
CA PRO A 392 -29.58 -4.07 -24.81
C PRO A 392 -28.17 -3.49 -24.75
N GLY A 393 -27.65 -3.30 -23.53
CA GLY A 393 -26.25 -2.94 -23.29
C GLY A 393 -25.36 -4.09 -23.75
N ARG A 394 -25.08 -4.13 -25.05
CA ARG A 394 -24.18 -5.12 -25.64
C ARG A 394 -22.78 -4.80 -25.13
N ALA A 395 -22.13 -5.78 -24.49
CA ALA A 395 -20.73 -5.68 -24.16
C ALA A 395 -19.95 -5.29 -25.42
N THR A 396 -18.97 -4.42 -25.25
CA THR A 396 -18.15 -3.94 -26.37
C THR A 396 -17.43 -5.16 -26.96
N GLU A 397 -17.58 -5.37 -28.27
CA GLU A 397 -16.99 -6.52 -28.95
C GLU A 397 -15.47 -6.51 -28.78
N GLY A 398 -14.89 -7.65 -28.42
CA GLY A 398 -13.45 -7.78 -28.14
C GLY A 398 -12.96 -7.17 -26.82
N PHE A 399 -13.84 -6.63 -25.98
CA PHE A 399 -13.45 -6.12 -24.67
C PHE A 399 -13.08 -7.26 -23.70
N PRO A 400 -12.00 -7.15 -22.90
CA PRO A 400 -11.55 -8.23 -22.00
C PRO A 400 -12.61 -8.72 -21.02
N ASP A 401 -12.86 -10.03 -20.97
CA ASP A 401 -13.83 -10.64 -20.05
C ASP A 401 -13.38 -10.55 -18.56
N PRO A 402 -14.32 -10.55 -17.59
CA PRO A 402 -13.97 -10.64 -16.18
C PRO A 402 -13.03 -11.82 -15.87
N GLY A 403 -11.98 -11.60 -15.09
CA GLY A 403 -11.02 -12.64 -14.72
C GLY A 403 -9.95 -12.97 -15.77
N SER A 404 -10.02 -12.40 -16.97
CA SER A 404 -9.10 -12.72 -18.07
C SER A 404 -7.67 -12.24 -17.88
N ARG A 405 -7.45 -11.19 -17.07
CA ARG A 405 -6.13 -10.60 -16.77
C ARG A 405 -5.26 -10.33 -18.01
N ILE A 406 -5.88 -9.82 -19.06
CA ILE A 406 -5.23 -9.59 -20.36
C ILE A 406 -4.21 -8.44 -20.26
N ARG A 407 -3.08 -8.59 -20.94
CA ARG A 407 -2.11 -7.51 -21.16
C ARG A 407 -2.55 -6.62 -22.32
N LEU A 408 -2.48 -5.31 -22.11
CA LEU A 408 -3.00 -4.33 -23.04
C LEU A 408 -1.91 -3.72 -23.91
N ALA A 409 -2.19 -3.59 -25.21
CA ALA A 409 -1.37 -2.79 -26.10
C ALA A 409 -1.54 -1.28 -25.82
N PHE A 410 -2.73 -0.81 -25.41
CA PHE A 410 -2.98 0.61 -25.20
C PHE A 410 -3.73 0.88 -23.89
N PRO A 411 -3.07 0.75 -22.72
CA PRO A 411 -3.74 0.91 -21.43
C PRO A 411 -4.48 2.24 -21.23
N LEU A 412 -3.93 3.35 -21.72
CA LEU A 412 -4.51 4.70 -21.60
C LEU A 412 -5.75 4.92 -22.49
N ALA A 413 -6.01 4.03 -23.45
CA ALA A 413 -7.24 4.06 -24.24
C ALA A 413 -8.45 3.46 -23.49
N MET A 414 -8.19 2.68 -22.42
CA MET A 414 -9.21 1.85 -21.81
C MET A 414 -10.28 2.61 -21.04
N GLY A 415 -10.07 3.87 -20.66
CA GLY A 415 -11.06 4.63 -19.89
C GLY A 415 -12.32 5.01 -20.67
N HIS A 416 -12.29 4.98 -22.01
CA HIS A 416 -13.42 5.36 -22.87
C HIS A 416 -14.50 4.28 -23.00
N PHE A 417 -14.21 3.04 -22.60
CA PHE A 417 -15.15 1.94 -22.72
C PHE A 417 -16.23 2.01 -21.63
N ALA A 418 -17.44 1.51 -21.92
CA ALA A 418 -18.55 1.55 -20.98
C ALA A 418 -18.25 0.72 -19.70
N GLU A 419 -17.48 -0.35 -19.88
CA GLU A 419 -17.08 -1.32 -18.85
C GLU A 419 -16.10 -0.73 -17.82
N THR A 420 -15.41 0.37 -18.14
CA THR A 420 -14.39 1.05 -17.30
C THR A 420 -14.83 2.45 -16.88
N SER A 421 -15.46 3.23 -17.77
CA SER A 421 -15.93 4.60 -17.49
C SER A 421 -16.93 4.66 -16.33
N GLY A 422 -17.72 3.60 -16.14
CA GLY A 422 -18.70 3.50 -15.04
C GLY A 422 -18.11 3.08 -13.68
N VAL A 423 -16.81 2.74 -13.62
CA VAL A 423 -16.17 2.25 -12.38
C VAL A 423 -16.03 3.38 -11.35
N LEU A 424 -15.67 4.59 -11.79
CA LEU A 424 -15.66 5.79 -10.98
C LEU A 424 -16.94 6.59 -11.18
N VAL A 425 -17.63 6.90 -10.09
CA VAL A 425 -18.86 7.70 -10.14
C VAL A 425 -18.46 9.17 -10.08
N ALA A 426 -18.49 9.88 -11.20
CA ALA A 426 -18.44 11.33 -11.15
C ALA A 426 -19.69 11.85 -10.39
N PRO A 427 -19.57 12.94 -9.59
CA PRO A 427 -20.74 13.56 -8.99
C PRO A 427 -21.73 13.95 -10.10
N GLN A 428 -22.90 13.30 -10.13
CA GLN A 428 -23.94 13.66 -11.11
C GLN A 428 -24.47 15.06 -10.78
N ARG A 429 -24.27 16.01 -11.70
CA ARG A 429 -24.90 17.33 -11.63
C ARG A 429 -26.41 17.17 -11.73
N VAL A 430 -27.13 17.74 -10.78
CA VAL A 430 -28.60 17.75 -10.77
C VAL A 430 -29.08 18.73 -11.83
N SER A 431 -29.08 18.32 -13.09
CA SER A 431 -29.37 19.24 -14.20
C SER A 431 -30.82 19.23 -14.67
N THR A 432 -31.70 18.36 -14.15
CA THR A 432 -33.11 18.31 -14.57
C THR A 432 -34.04 18.63 -13.41
N PRO A 433 -34.83 19.73 -13.46
CA PRO A 433 -35.98 19.87 -12.59
C PRO A 433 -36.93 18.70 -12.86
N ILE A 434 -37.30 17.98 -11.80
CA ILE A 434 -38.27 16.89 -11.86
C ILE A 434 -39.56 17.45 -12.48
N PRO A 435 -40.08 16.87 -13.58
CA PRO A 435 -41.37 17.28 -14.14
C PRO A 435 -42.44 17.22 -13.04
N ARG A 436 -43.11 18.35 -12.78
CA ARG A 436 -44.26 18.40 -11.86
C ARG A 436 -45.32 17.40 -12.34
N GLY A 437 -45.53 16.32 -11.58
CA GLY A 437 -46.64 15.39 -11.82
C GLY A 437 -46.29 13.90 -11.81
N VAL A 438 -45.01 13.50 -11.75
CA VAL A 438 -44.64 12.09 -11.62
C VAL A 438 -44.53 11.72 -10.13
N PRO A 439 -45.25 10.69 -9.62
CA PRO A 439 -45.11 10.25 -8.24
C PRO A 439 -43.65 9.83 -7.98
N ALA A 440 -43.08 10.33 -6.88
CA ALA A 440 -41.68 10.20 -6.47
C ALA A 440 -41.19 8.75 -6.19
N ALA A 441 -41.96 7.73 -6.56
CA ALA A 441 -41.74 6.34 -6.17
C ALA A 441 -41.01 5.49 -7.23
N ALA A 442 -40.70 6.01 -8.42
CA ALA A 442 -39.96 5.26 -9.43
C ALA A 442 -38.72 6.04 -9.87
N THR A 443 -37.54 5.50 -9.55
CA THR A 443 -36.17 5.99 -9.86
C THR A 443 -35.57 7.08 -8.96
N THR A 444 -35.63 6.91 -7.64
CA THR A 444 -34.58 7.43 -6.74
C THR A 444 -33.31 6.59 -6.92
N ALA A 445 -32.53 6.91 -7.96
CA ALA A 445 -31.22 6.30 -8.14
C ALA A 445 -30.33 6.62 -6.93
N VAL A 446 -29.92 5.56 -6.26
CA VAL A 446 -29.06 5.49 -5.08
C VAL A 446 -27.80 6.37 -5.26
N ARG A 447 -27.66 7.47 -4.50
CA ARG A 447 -26.52 8.42 -4.62
C ARG A 447 -25.42 8.09 -3.62
N VAL A 448 -24.56 7.13 -3.95
CA VAL A 448 -23.30 6.93 -3.21
C VAL A 448 -22.27 7.99 -3.62
N PRO A 449 -21.62 8.71 -2.68
CA PRO A 449 -20.55 9.65 -2.99
C PRO A 449 -19.38 9.00 -3.73
N ALA A 450 -18.65 9.78 -4.54
CA ALA A 450 -17.43 9.30 -5.21
C ALA A 450 -16.26 9.08 -4.23
N LEU A 451 -16.20 9.94 -3.21
CA LEU A 451 -15.15 9.99 -2.20
C LEU A 451 -15.75 9.96 -0.81
N VAL A 452 -15.19 9.13 0.05
CA VAL A 452 -15.49 9.08 1.49
C VAL A 452 -14.20 8.91 2.27
N CYS A 453 -14.20 9.05 3.60
CA CYS A 453 -13.00 8.70 4.36
C CYS A 453 -12.73 7.19 4.34
N ASP A 454 -11.47 6.82 4.55
CA ASP A 454 -11.02 5.44 4.61
C ASP A 454 -11.87 4.53 5.54
N PRO A 455 -12.24 4.91 6.78
CA PRO A 455 -13.15 4.08 7.58
C PRO A 455 -14.50 3.84 6.91
N CYS A 456 -15.17 4.90 6.43
CA CYS A 456 -16.47 4.75 5.74
C CYS A 456 -16.36 3.92 4.47
N SER A 457 -15.23 3.98 3.76
CA SER A 457 -15.04 3.24 2.52
C SER A 457 -15.04 1.73 2.75
N VAL A 458 -14.48 1.27 3.87
CA VAL A 458 -14.51 -0.15 4.27
C VAL A 458 -15.93 -0.64 4.49
N PHE A 459 -16.80 0.16 5.13
CA PHE A 459 -18.19 -0.23 5.32
C PHE A 459 -19.01 -0.17 4.02
N TYR A 460 -18.67 0.72 3.08
CA TYR A 460 -19.26 0.69 1.74
C TYR A 460 -18.83 -0.54 0.93
N ALA A 461 -17.63 -1.09 1.16
CA ALA A 461 -17.06 -2.19 0.36
C ALA A 461 -17.09 -3.58 1.05
N ARG A 462 -17.74 -3.71 2.22
CA ARG A 462 -17.92 -4.97 2.98
C ARG A 462 -18.83 -5.98 2.24
N ASP A 463 -18.88 -7.23 2.66
CA ASP A 463 -19.64 -8.28 1.95
C ASP A 463 -21.16 -8.02 1.84
N ASP A 464 -21.73 -7.16 2.71
CA ASP A 464 -23.11 -6.63 2.62
C ASP A 464 -23.26 -5.40 1.69
N ALA A 465 -22.21 -5.03 0.96
CA ALA A 465 -22.15 -3.94 -0.03
C ALA A 465 -23.01 -4.07 -1.30
N PRO A 466 -23.64 -5.22 -1.68
CA PRO A 466 -24.51 -5.26 -2.85
C PRO A 466 -25.60 -4.18 -2.81
N ASN A 467 -26.02 -3.77 -1.61
CA ASN A 467 -27.02 -2.72 -1.38
C ASN A 467 -26.56 -1.32 -1.87
N PHE A 468 -25.26 -1.05 -1.90
CA PHE A 468 -24.70 0.22 -2.35
C PHE A 468 -24.07 0.14 -3.76
N GLY A 469 -23.94 -1.08 -4.31
CA GLY A 469 -23.33 -1.30 -5.62
C GLY A 469 -21.83 -0.98 -5.68
N VAL A 470 -21.14 -0.95 -4.54
CA VAL A 470 -19.70 -0.68 -4.43
C VAL A 470 -18.94 -2.01 -4.36
N VAL A 471 -17.99 -2.21 -5.28
CA VAL A 471 -17.20 -3.46 -5.39
C VAL A 471 -15.86 -3.38 -4.67
N ALA A 472 -15.28 -2.18 -4.64
CA ALA A 472 -13.96 -1.94 -4.09
C ALA A 472 -13.86 -0.50 -3.61
N ALA A 473 -12.95 -0.28 -2.68
CA ALA A 473 -12.56 1.04 -2.24
C ALA A 473 -11.04 1.17 -2.32
N LEU A 474 -10.56 2.36 -2.64
CA LEU A 474 -9.14 2.66 -2.74
C LEU A 474 -8.83 3.96 -2.00
N PRO A 475 -8.25 3.88 -0.79
CA PRO A 475 -7.64 5.03 -0.13
C PRO A 475 -6.67 5.77 -1.05
N LEU A 476 -6.74 7.11 -1.02
CA LEU A 476 -5.86 8.00 -1.75
C LEU A 476 -4.51 8.10 -1.06
N VAL A 477 -3.71 7.05 -1.24
CA VAL A 477 -2.34 6.91 -0.72
C VAL A 477 -1.35 6.79 -1.86
N ARG A 478 -0.07 7.07 -1.59
CA ARG A 478 0.98 7.02 -2.61
C ARG A 478 1.14 5.63 -3.19
N TYR A 479 1.10 5.54 -4.52
CA TYR A 479 1.23 4.30 -5.28
C TYR A 479 2.57 3.61 -5.02
N ALA A 480 3.67 4.38 -4.99
CA ALA A 480 5.01 3.84 -4.78
C ALA A 480 5.16 3.09 -3.44
N GLU A 481 4.44 3.54 -2.41
CA GLU A 481 4.49 2.96 -1.05
C GLU A 481 3.47 1.83 -0.85
N ASN A 482 2.43 1.75 -1.70
CA ASN A 482 1.29 0.86 -1.52
C ASN A 482 0.96 0.02 -2.78
N ARG A 483 1.94 -0.18 -3.68
CA ARG A 483 1.73 -0.76 -5.02
C ARG A 483 0.85 -2.01 -5.06
N GLU A 484 1.18 -3.01 -4.24
CA GLU A 484 0.48 -4.30 -4.25
C GLU A 484 -0.98 -4.16 -3.80
N ALA A 485 -1.22 -3.38 -2.74
CA ALA A 485 -2.57 -3.16 -2.21
C ALA A 485 -3.42 -2.29 -3.14
N VAL A 486 -2.82 -1.26 -3.75
CA VAL A 486 -3.46 -0.43 -4.78
C VAL A 486 -3.85 -1.29 -5.98
N ASN A 487 -2.92 -2.08 -6.52
CA ASN A 487 -3.20 -2.98 -7.65
C ASN A 487 -4.28 -3.98 -7.29
N LYS A 488 -4.23 -4.63 -6.12
CA LYS A 488 -5.30 -5.55 -5.69
C LYS A 488 -6.68 -4.90 -5.65
N ALA A 489 -6.76 -3.65 -5.16
CA ALA A 489 -8.02 -2.89 -5.15
C ALA A 489 -8.49 -2.55 -6.57
N LEU A 490 -7.59 -2.14 -7.46
CA LEU A 490 -7.88 -1.86 -8.87
C LEU A 490 -8.27 -3.13 -9.64
N SER A 491 -7.59 -4.27 -9.43
CA SER A 491 -7.96 -5.54 -10.05
C SER A 491 -9.39 -5.91 -9.65
N LYS A 492 -9.76 -5.76 -8.37
CA LYS A 492 -11.14 -5.98 -7.92
C LYS A 492 -12.13 -5.01 -8.59
N ALA A 493 -11.79 -3.71 -8.65
CA ALA A 493 -12.61 -2.68 -9.26
C ALA A 493 -12.88 -2.96 -10.76
N PHE A 494 -11.86 -3.40 -11.49
CA PHE A 494 -11.94 -3.78 -12.90
C PHE A 494 -12.26 -5.26 -13.12
N GLN A 495 -12.80 -5.97 -12.11
CA GLN A 495 -13.22 -7.37 -12.21
C GLN A 495 -12.14 -8.31 -12.77
N TYR A 496 -10.87 -8.04 -12.46
CA TYR A 496 -9.69 -8.81 -12.87
C TYR A 496 -9.54 -8.94 -14.39
N ARG A 497 -10.02 -7.95 -15.16
CA ARG A 497 -9.94 -7.94 -16.63
C ARG A 497 -8.52 -7.67 -17.17
N PHE A 498 -7.74 -6.85 -16.46
CA PHE A 498 -6.43 -6.39 -16.92
C PHE A 498 -5.29 -6.96 -16.08
N ALA A 499 -4.12 -7.11 -16.68
CA ALA A 499 -2.90 -7.47 -15.99
C ALA A 499 -2.47 -6.37 -14.99
N ASP A 500 -1.84 -6.78 -13.89
CA ASP A 500 -1.50 -5.86 -12.79
C ASP A 500 -0.56 -4.71 -13.19
N ASP A 501 0.28 -4.92 -14.21
CA ASP A 501 1.20 -3.92 -14.76
C ASP A 501 0.46 -2.79 -15.51
N ASP A 502 -0.74 -3.06 -16.06
CA ASP A 502 -1.50 -2.11 -16.88
C ASP A 502 -2.56 -1.34 -16.07
N LEU A 503 -2.98 -1.88 -14.91
CA LEU A 503 -4.01 -1.28 -14.05
C LEU A 503 -3.78 0.19 -13.70
N PRO A 504 -2.55 0.66 -13.38
CA PRO A 504 -2.34 2.06 -13.03
C PRO A 504 -2.60 3.01 -14.21
N GLN A 505 -2.25 2.60 -15.43
CA GLN A 505 -2.48 3.38 -16.64
C GLN A 505 -3.97 3.38 -17.04
N VAL A 506 -4.63 2.22 -16.95
CA VAL A 506 -6.09 2.13 -17.13
C VAL A 506 -6.80 3.05 -16.13
N PHE A 507 -6.37 3.02 -14.87
CA PHE A 507 -6.96 3.87 -13.84
C PHE A 507 -6.70 5.36 -14.08
N LEU A 508 -5.49 5.74 -14.52
CA LEU A 508 -5.18 7.11 -14.94
C LEU A 508 -6.11 7.58 -16.07
N SER A 509 -6.39 6.72 -17.05
CA SER A 509 -7.34 7.01 -18.13
C SER A 509 -8.75 7.30 -17.61
N VAL A 510 -9.27 6.45 -16.72
CA VAL A 510 -10.59 6.66 -16.10
C VAL A 510 -10.63 7.96 -15.29
N LEU A 511 -9.57 8.26 -14.52
CA LEU A 511 -9.45 9.47 -13.72
C LEU A 511 -9.54 10.74 -14.58
N LEU A 512 -8.74 10.82 -15.65
CA LEU A 512 -8.68 12.01 -16.51
C LEU A 512 -9.97 12.21 -17.31
N LEU A 513 -10.63 11.14 -17.74
CA LEU A 513 -11.94 11.22 -18.40
C LEU A 513 -13.06 11.64 -17.44
N ALA A 514 -13.01 11.19 -16.19
CA ALA A 514 -13.94 11.64 -15.15
C ALA A 514 -13.81 13.14 -14.87
N LEU A 515 -12.59 13.69 -14.97
CA LEU A 515 -12.33 15.13 -14.86
C LEU A 515 -12.93 15.92 -16.03
N GLN A 516 -12.76 15.43 -17.27
CA GLN A 516 -13.30 16.07 -18.49
C GLN A 516 -14.82 16.06 -18.51
N SER A 517 -15.45 14.95 -18.11
CA SER A 517 -16.91 14.82 -18.04
C SER A 517 -17.56 15.82 -17.07
N GLY A 518 -16.82 16.30 -16.08
CA GLY A 518 -17.27 17.34 -15.14
C GLY A 518 -17.13 18.77 -15.67
N ALA A 519 -16.40 19.01 -16.76
CA ALA A 519 -16.14 20.37 -17.27
C ALA A 519 -17.26 20.89 -18.20
N ASP A 520 -17.91 20.02 -18.96
CA ASP A 520 -18.82 20.39 -20.08
C ASP A 520 -20.27 20.79 -19.67
N GLY A 521 -20.44 21.38 -18.49
CA GLY A 521 -21.71 22.05 -18.18
C GLY A 521 -21.83 23.36 -18.97
N PRO A 522 -22.97 23.66 -19.63
CA PRO A 522 -23.15 24.95 -20.30
C PRO A 522 -22.95 26.07 -19.28
N ARG A 523 -21.92 26.90 -19.49
CA ARG A 523 -21.81 28.24 -18.89
C ARG A 523 -22.88 29.13 -19.53
N GLY A 524 -24.15 28.80 -19.31
CA GLY A 524 -25.24 29.71 -19.65
C GLY A 524 -25.17 30.93 -18.73
N PRO A 525 -25.56 32.13 -19.20
CA PRO A 525 -25.73 33.27 -18.32
C PRO A 525 -26.68 32.88 -17.17
N PRO A 526 -26.40 33.30 -15.92
CA PRO A 526 -27.22 32.94 -14.77
C PRO A 526 -28.65 33.39 -15.05
N THR A 527 -29.55 32.43 -15.26
CA THR A 527 -30.97 32.71 -15.42
C THR A 527 -31.48 33.15 -14.04
N PRO A 528 -32.00 34.37 -13.88
CA PRO A 528 -32.39 34.90 -12.57
C PRO A 528 -33.76 34.37 -12.19
N ALA A 529 -33.90 33.07 -11.92
CA ALA A 529 -35.16 32.49 -11.48
C ALA A 529 -34.98 31.10 -10.85
N SER A 530 -34.38 31.03 -9.67
CA SER A 530 -34.85 30.15 -8.59
C SER A 530 -34.04 30.43 -7.32
N LEU A 531 -34.74 30.74 -6.22
CA LEU A 531 -34.22 30.74 -4.85
C LEU A 531 -33.89 29.29 -4.43
N VAL A 532 -33.03 28.61 -5.19
CA VAL A 532 -32.47 27.32 -4.79
C VAL A 532 -31.45 27.58 -3.70
N ASP A 533 -31.60 26.79 -2.64
CA ASP A 533 -30.75 26.66 -1.46
C ASP A 533 -29.25 26.94 -1.75
N ILE A 534 -28.81 28.16 -1.38
CA ILE A 534 -27.42 28.62 -1.56
C ILE A 534 -26.45 27.66 -0.86
N ASP A 535 -26.86 27.09 0.27
CA ASP A 535 -26.06 26.13 1.05
C ASP A 535 -25.86 24.81 0.28
N LEU A 536 -26.89 24.29 -0.38
CA LEU A 536 -26.77 23.09 -1.23
C LEU A 536 -25.85 23.33 -2.43
N THR A 537 -25.94 24.53 -3.03
CA THR A 537 -25.10 24.92 -4.17
C THR A 537 -23.64 25.04 -3.75
N MET A 538 -23.36 25.66 -2.61
CA MET A 538 -22.01 25.77 -2.04
C MET A 538 -21.42 24.40 -1.67
N LYS A 539 -22.21 23.52 -1.05
CA LYS A 539 -21.78 22.14 -0.72
C LYS A 539 -21.47 21.31 -1.96
N THR A 540 -22.28 21.44 -3.01
CA THR A 540 -22.05 20.74 -4.29
C THR A 540 -20.78 21.25 -4.96
N ALA A 541 -20.57 22.57 -5.01
CA ALA A 541 -19.34 23.16 -5.55
C ALA A 541 -18.09 22.75 -4.75
N ALA A 542 -18.20 22.66 -3.41
CA ALA A 542 -17.11 22.17 -2.57
C ALA A 542 -16.80 20.70 -2.84
N ALA A 543 -17.81 19.84 -2.96
CA ALA A 543 -17.64 18.43 -3.30
C ALA A 543 -17.00 18.23 -4.69
N ASP A 544 -17.45 18.99 -5.70
CA ASP A 544 -16.88 18.99 -7.05
C ASP A 544 -15.40 19.42 -7.03
N ASN A 545 -15.06 20.44 -6.24
CA ASN A 545 -13.68 20.90 -6.08
C ASN A 545 -12.81 19.86 -5.36
N THR A 546 -13.33 19.21 -4.31
CA THR A 546 -12.62 18.11 -3.63
C THR A 546 -12.41 16.92 -4.57
N PHE A 547 -13.41 16.56 -5.37
CA PHE A 547 -13.30 15.51 -6.38
C PHE A 547 -12.22 15.86 -7.42
N ARG A 548 -12.23 17.07 -7.98
CA ARG A 548 -11.21 17.53 -8.93
C ARG A 548 -9.81 17.42 -8.34
N LYS A 549 -9.59 17.97 -7.14
CA LYS A 549 -8.29 17.92 -6.46
C LYS A 549 -7.83 16.50 -6.18
N ALA A 550 -8.75 15.60 -5.83
CA ALA A 550 -8.44 14.19 -5.62
C ALA A 550 -8.03 13.49 -6.91
N VAL A 551 -8.71 13.78 -8.04
CA VAL A 551 -8.33 13.27 -9.36
C VAL A 551 -6.94 13.78 -9.77
N GLU A 552 -6.71 15.08 -9.65
CA GLU A 552 -5.42 15.70 -9.99
C GLU A 552 -4.28 15.11 -9.14
N TRP A 553 -4.50 15.00 -7.82
CA TRP A 553 -3.54 14.39 -6.91
C TRP A 553 -3.25 12.93 -7.28
N ALA A 554 -4.29 12.12 -7.53
CA ALA A 554 -4.12 10.71 -7.87
C ALA A 554 -3.41 10.53 -9.22
N ALA A 555 -3.75 11.34 -10.21
CA ALA A 555 -3.09 11.32 -11.52
C ALA A 555 -1.60 11.72 -11.41
N GLN A 556 -1.27 12.76 -10.64
CA GLN A 556 0.13 13.14 -10.38
C GLN A 556 0.91 12.03 -9.67
N ASP A 557 0.32 11.41 -8.65
CA ASP A 557 0.95 10.32 -7.92
C ASP A 557 1.21 9.11 -8.82
N LEU A 558 0.27 8.74 -9.70
CA LEU A 558 0.49 7.67 -10.68
C LEU A 558 1.58 8.03 -11.70
N LEU A 559 1.58 9.26 -12.23
CA LEU A 559 2.60 9.72 -13.17
C LEU A 559 4.01 9.72 -12.56
N GLN A 560 4.13 10.00 -11.26
CA GLN A 560 5.41 10.01 -10.55
C GLN A 560 5.81 8.63 -10.00
N GLY A 561 4.85 7.79 -9.66
CA GLY A 561 5.07 6.55 -8.90
C GLY A 561 5.04 5.27 -9.74
N VAL A 562 4.39 5.26 -10.91
CA VAL A 562 4.23 4.04 -11.72
C VAL A 562 5.48 3.78 -12.57
N PRO A 563 6.22 2.68 -12.32
CA PRO A 563 7.35 2.32 -13.15
C PRO A 563 6.86 1.63 -14.43
N VAL A 564 7.21 2.18 -15.59
CA VAL A 564 6.92 1.62 -16.90
C VAL A 564 8.21 1.36 -17.67
N LEU A 565 8.14 0.51 -18.69
CA LEU A 565 9.21 0.43 -19.68
C LEU A 565 9.32 1.79 -20.39
N ARG A 566 10.50 2.09 -20.97
CA ARG A 566 10.74 3.36 -21.68
C ARG A 566 9.69 3.68 -22.75
N GLU A 567 8.95 2.69 -23.21
CA GLU A 567 7.91 2.85 -24.21
C GLU A 567 6.52 2.91 -23.54
N LEU A 568 5.67 3.79 -24.09
CA LEU A 568 4.28 4.00 -23.65
C LEU A 568 3.38 2.76 -23.80
N SER A 569 3.85 1.74 -24.51
CA SER A 569 3.21 0.45 -24.67
C SER A 569 4.24 -0.65 -24.86
N ALA A 570 3.98 -1.82 -24.26
CA ALA A 570 4.76 -3.03 -24.53
C ALA A 570 4.67 -3.50 -25.99
N ALA A 571 3.62 -3.11 -26.73
CA ALA A 571 3.47 -3.45 -28.15
C ALA A 571 4.55 -2.76 -29.01
N PHE A 572 5.07 -1.61 -28.57
CA PHE A 572 6.17 -0.93 -29.26
C PHE A 572 7.52 -1.65 -29.07
N SER A 573 7.63 -2.52 -28.05
CA SER A 573 8.91 -3.11 -27.63
C SER A 573 9.25 -4.38 -28.42
N GLN A 574 8.24 -4.98 -29.07
CA GLN A 574 8.34 -6.33 -29.65
C GLN A 574 9.17 -6.41 -30.95
N SER A 575 9.54 -5.27 -31.54
CA SER A 575 10.22 -5.26 -32.84
C SER A 575 11.77 -5.18 -32.74
N VAL A 576 12.37 -5.13 -31.55
CA VAL A 576 13.86 -5.06 -31.41
C VAL A 576 14.44 -6.45 -31.17
N ALA A 577 14.47 -7.29 -32.20
CA ALA A 577 15.14 -8.59 -32.14
C ALA A 577 16.67 -8.52 -32.34
N SER A 578 17.26 -7.33 -32.57
CA SER A 578 18.61 -7.22 -33.16
C SER A 578 19.65 -6.39 -32.42
N PHE A 579 19.36 -5.76 -31.26
CA PHE A 579 20.39 -5.03 -30.51
C PHE A 579 20.44 -5.44 -29.04
N SER A 580 21.67 -5.68 -28.59
CA SER A 580 22.11 -6.13 -27.26
C SER A 580 21.17 -5.75 -26.10
N PRO A 581 20.94 -6.67 -25.14
CA PRO A 581 20.05 -6.45 -24.00
C PRO A 581 20.64 -5.37 -23.08
N ARG A 582 20.38 -4.10 -23.39
CA ARG A 582 20.49 -3.05 -22.38
C ARG A 582 19.48 -3.39 -21.29
N PRO A 583 19.86 -3.30 -19.99
CA PRO A 583 18.91 -3.50 -18.91
C PRO A 583 17.71 -2.57 -19.17
N THR A 584 16.51 -3.15 -19.21
CA THR A 584 15.25 -2.41 -19.37
C THR A 584 15.09 -1.49 -18.16
N GLN A 585 15.67 -0.30 -18.26
CA GLN A 585 15.60 0.72 -17.24
C GLN A 585 14.12 1.12 -17.13
N LYS A 586 13.51 0.81 -15.99
CA LYS A 586 12.16 1.26 -15.69
C LYS A 586 12.22 2.72 -15.30
N GLU A 587 11.46 3.55 -16.00
CA GLU A 587 11.29 4.96 -15.70
C GLU A 587 9.88 5.22 -15.19
N THR A 588 9.63 6.39 -14.60
CA THR A 588 8.29 6.76 -14.17
C THR A 588 7.44 7.09 -15.39
N LEU A 589 6.14 6.76 -15.34
CA LEU A 589 5.21 7.01 -16.44
C LEU A 589 5.24 8.46 -16.93
N GLY A 590 5.36 9.42 -16.01
CA GLY A 590 5.45 10.83 -16.34
C GLY A 590 6.72 11.22 -17.10
N LYS A 591 7.87 10.61 -16.79
CA LYS A 591 9.11 10.82 -17.55
C LYS A 591 9.01 10.24 -18.95
N VAL A 592 8.53 9.01 -19.06
CA VAL A 592 8.30 8.35 -20.36
C VAL A 592 7.33 9.17 -21.22
N LEU A 593 6.26 9.69 -20.63
CA LEU A 593 5.31 10.56 -21.32
C LEU A 593 5.98 11.86 -21.78
N ALA A 594 6.68 12.58 -20.90
CA ALA A 594 7.36 13.82 -21.26
C ALA A 594 8.39 13.60 -22.38
N SER A 595 9.24 12.58 -22.26
CA SER A 595 10.22 12.21 -23.28
C SER A 595 9.56 11.82 -24.60
N SER A 596 8.39 11.17 -24.60
CA SER A 596 7.66 10.84 -25.83
C SER A 596 7.19 12.07 -26.60
N PHE A 597 6.82 13.16 -25.91
CA PHE A 597 6.45 14.43 -26.56
C PHE A 597 7.69 15.20 -27.04
N GLU A 598 8.82 15.12 -26.33
CA GLU A 598 10.09 15.75 -26.71
C GLU A 598 10.79 15.03 -27.87
N GLU A 599 10.82 13.69 -27.86
CA GLU A 599 11.37 12.86 -28.94
C GLU A 599 10.61 13.11 -30.25
N ALA A 600 9.28 13.25 -30.18
CA ALA A 600 8.48 13.63 -31.34
C ALA A 600 8.94 14.97 -31.94
N GLU A 601 9.41 15.94 -31.14
CA GLU A 601 9.96 17.21 -31.66
C GLU A 601 11.28 16.99 -32.41
N MET A 602 12.20 16.20 -31.83
CA MET A 602 13.55 16.01 -32.35
C MET A 602 13.60 15.17 -33.65
N THR A 603 12.70 14.20 -33.83
CA THR A 603 12.68 13.33 -35.03
C THR A 603 12.21 14.04 -36.31
N GLY A 604 11.84 15.32 -36.26
CA GLY A 604 11.46 16.07 -37.46
C GLY A 604 12.63 16.39 -38.41
N GLY A 605 13.88 16.16 -37.99
CA GLY A 605 15.07 16.49 -38.77
C GLY A 605 16.02 15.32 -38.90
N LEU A 606 16.33 14.98 -40.16
CA LEU A 606 17.29 13.97 -40.63
C LEU A 606 16.73 12.54 -40.68
N ALA A 607 16.45 12.14 -41.91
CA ALA A 607 16.53 10.79 -42.42
C ALA A 607 17.94 10.21 -42.21
N ASP A 608 18.34 10.02 -40.96
CA ASP A 608 19.44 9.13 -40.64
C ASP A 608 18.85 7.71 -40.61
N GLU A 609 19.42 6.81 -41.41
CA GLU A 609 18.90 5.48 -41.78
C GLU A 609 18.63 4.54 -40.58
N ALA A 610 18.90 4.97 -39.35
CA ALA A 610 18.89 4.16 -38.15
C ALA A 610 17.52 4.00 -37.46
N TRP A 611 16.48 4.77 -37.81
CA TRP A 611 15.18 4.70 -37.09
C TRP A 611 13.95 4.75 -38.02
N GLY A 612 13.74 3.69 -38.81
CA GLY A 612 12.49 3.46 -39.55
C GLY A 612 11.29 3.08 -38.68
N ARG A 613 11.06 3.77 -37.54
CA ARG A 613 9.88 3.55 -36.69
C ARG A 613 9.09 4.83 -36.49
N ALA A 614 7.78 4.70 -36.59
CA ALA A 614 6.83 5.73 -36.22
C ALA A 614 7.08 6.25 -34.79
N PRO A 615 6.90 7.57 -34.55
CA PRO A 615 6.85 8.10 -33.19
C PRO A 615 5.78 7.32 -32.41
N PRO A 616 6.13 6.63 -31.30
CA PRO A 616 5.21 5.80 -30.54
C PRO A 616 3.94 6.54 -30.10
N LEU A 617 4.07 7.86 -29.93
CA LEU A 617 2.99 8.77 -29.56
C LEU A 617 1.87 8.86 -30.62
N LEU A 618 2.20 8.85 -31.92
CA LEU A 618 1.19 8.97 -33.00
C LEU A 618 0.43 7.67 -33.24
N LEU A 619 1.09 6.53 -33.00
CA LEU A 619 0.48 5.20 -33.11
C LEU A 619 -0.54 4.89 -32.00
N TYR A 620 -0.64 5.75 -30.97
CA TYR A 620 -1.64 5.56 -29.94
C TYR A 620 -3.05 5.81 -30.51
N PRO A 621 -4.04 4.95 -30.21
CA PRO A 621 -5.44 5.20 -30.57
C PRO A 621 -5.89 6.58 -30.08
N LEU A 622 -6.71 7.27 -30.88
CA LEU A 622 -7.15 8.64 -30.60
C LEU A 622 -7.70 8.83 -29.19
N VAL A 623 -8.53 7.88 -28.73
CA VAL A 623 -9.09 7.84 -27.36
C VAL A 623 -8.01 7.89 -26.28
N GLY A 624 -6.93 7.15 -26.42
CA GLY A 624 -5.83 7.19 -25.46
C GLY A 624 -4.94 8.41 -25.63
N PHE A 625 -4.77 8.90 -26.87
CA PHE A 625 -4.01 10.12 -27.14
C PHE A 625 -4.65 11.34 -26.46
N VAL A 626 -5.99 11.46 -26.49
CA VAL A 626 -6.73 12.54 -25.82
C VAL A 626 -6.55 12.50 -24.29
N VAL A 627 -6.35 11.32 -23.70
CA VAL A 627 -6.00 11.16 -22.28
C VAL A 627 -4.55 11.56 -21.99
N MET A 628 -3.64 11.30 -22.93
CA MET A 628 -2.22 11.63 -22.77
C MET A 628 -1.95 13.13 -22.77
N LEU A 629 -2.75 13.93 -23.47
CA LEU A 629 -2.63 15.39 -23.53
C LEU A 629 -2.73 16.08 -22.15
N PRO A 630 -3.80 15.90 -21.34
CA PRO A 630 -3.86 16.44 -19.99
C PRO A 630 -2.80 15.81 -19.08
N ALA A 631 -2.50 14.50 -19.20
CA ALA A 631 -1.43 13.87 -18.43
C ALA A 631 -0.06 14.52 -18.71
N ALA A 632 0.22 14.87 -19.97
CA ALA A 632 1.43 15.56 -20.39
C ALA A 632 1.49 16.97 -19.79
N ALA A 633 0.36 17.67 -19.72
CA ALA A 633 0.27 18.97 -19.05
C ALA A 633 0.64 18.87 -17.56
N MET A 634 0.18 17.81 -16.87
CA MET A 634 0.44 17.58 -15.45
C MET A 634 1.92 17.30 -15.13
N VAL A 635 2.69 16.79 -16.10
CA VAL A 635 4.14 16.56 -15.95
C VAL A 635 4.99 17.69 -16.53
N GLY A 636 4.36 18.81 -16.92
CA GLY A 636 5.05 20.02 -17.34
C GLY A 636 5.43 20.07 -18.84
N VAL A 637 4.83 19.24 -19.69
CA VAL A 637 5.03 19.35 -21.14
C VAL A 637 4.43 20.68 -21.64
N ARG A 638 5.26 21.43 -22.37
CA ARG A 638 4.90 22.78 -22.84
C ARG A 638 3.63 22.74 -23.72
N PRO A 639 2.73 23.74 -23.61
CA PRO A 639 1.54 23.80 -24.46
C PRO A 639 1.84 23.73 -25.96
N THR A 640 2.92 24.37 -26.41
CA THR A 640 3.36 24.35 -27.81
C THR A 640 3.64 22.93 -28.31
N LEU A 641 4.35 22.11 -27.52
CA LEU A 641 4.61 20.71 -27.87
C LEU A 641 3.33 19.88 -27.93
N ARG A 642 2.41 20.09 -26.97
CA ARG A 642 1.12 19.41 -26.96
C ARG A 642 0.26 19.80 -28.18
N HIS A 643 0.21 21.08 -28.55
CA HIS A 643 -0.50 21.56 -29.74
C HIS A 643 0.08 20.98 -31.04
N ARG A 644 1.42 20.96 -31.18
CA ARG A 644 2.08 20.35 -32.35
C ARG A 644 1.82 18.84 -32.41
N ALA A 645 1.89 18.14 -31.29
CA ALA A 645 1.56 16.72 -31.22
C ALA A 645 0.09 16.46 -31.60
N ALA A 646 -0.86 17.27 -31.09
CA ALA A 646 -2.27 17.17 -31.45
C ALA A 646 -2.49 17.44 -32.95
N PHE A 647 -1.83 18.44 -33.52
CA PHE A 647 -1.89 18.70 -34.96
C PHE A 647 -1.38 17.51 -35.78
N ARG A 648 -0.22 16.94 -35.44
CA ARG A 648 0.30 15.75 -36.13
C ARG A 648 -0.61 14.53 -35.96
N ARG A 649 -1.21 14.34 -34.79
CA ARG A 649 -2.18 13.26 -34.56
C ARG A 649 -3.45 13.46 -35.37
N LEU A 650 -3.91 14.70 -35.56
CA LEU A 650 -5.00 15.04 -36.47
C LEU A 650 -4.66 14.66 -37.91
N LEU A 651 -3.47 15.02 -38.40
CA LEU A 651 -3.04 14.65 -39.75
C LEU A 651 -3.00 13.12 -39.93
N TYR A 652 -2.45 12.41 -38.93
CA TYR A 652 -2.43 10.94 -38.92
C TYR A 652 -3.84 10.33 -38.87
N LEU A 653 -4.78 10.93 -38.13
CA LEU A 653 -6.18 10.49 -38.06
C LEU A 653 -6.88 10.58 -39.41
N VAL A 654 -6.56 11.59 -40.23
CA VAL A 654 -7.10 11.68 -41.60
C VAL A 654 -6.60 10.50 -42.44
N CYS A 655 -5.34 10.08 -42.28
CA CYS A 655 -4.83 8.88 -42.95
C CYS A 655 -5.51 7.61 -42.45
N GLU A 656 -5.73 7.45 -41.13
CA GLU A 656 -6.46 6.30 -40.56
C GLU A 656 -7.87 6.18 -41.16
N GLU A 657 -8.63 7.27 -41.14
CA GLU A 657 -10.00 7.33 -41.66
C GLU A 657 -10.07 7.09 -43.18
N MET A 658 -9.06 7.52 -43.93
CA MET A 658 -8.98 7.26 -45.36
C MET A 658 -8.69 5.79 -45.69
N VAL A 659 -7.85 5.13 -44.89
CA VAL A 659 -7.54 3.70 -45.07
C VAL A 659 -8.74 2.85 -44.67
N GLU A 660 -9.42 3.19 -43.57
CA GLU A 660 -10.59 2.47 -43.06
C GLU A 660 -11.79 2.56 -44.00
N LYS A 661 -11.97 3.67 -44.71
CA LYS A 661 -13.17 3.89 -45.54
C LYS A 661 -13.26 3.03 -46.80
N GLU A 662 -12.22 2.26 -47.17
CA GLU A 662 -12.06 1.33 -48.32
C GLU A 662 -12.52 1.84 -49.72
N CYS A 663 -13.68 2.51 -49.83
CA CYS A 663 -14.18 3.29 -50.96
C CYS A 663 -13.35 4.55 -51.17
N ALA A 664 -12.15 4.34 -51.71
CA ALA A 664 -11.18 5.40 -51.97
C ALA A 664 -11.69 6.50 -52.91
N GLU A 665 -12.69 6.20 -53.76
CA GLU A 665 -13.24 7.17 -54.71
C GLU A 665 -14.02 8.29 -53.99
N ASP A 666 -14.89 7.94 -53.03
CA ASP A 666 -15.68 8.92 -52.27
C ASP A 666 -14.79 9.84 -51.42
N ALA A 667 -13.76 9.28 -50.77
CA ALA A 667 -12.83 10.06 -49.94
C ALA A 667 -11.94 10.98 -50.79
N THR A 668 -11.48 10.51 -51.96
CA THR A 668 -10.66 11.30 -52.89
C THR A 668 -11.49 12.41 -53.54
N GLN A 669 -12.75 12.14 -53.86
CA GLN A 669 -13.70 13.15 -54.33
C GLN A 669 -13.97 14.20 -53.25
N ALA A 670 -14.27 13.80 -52.01
CA ALA A 670 -14.47 14.73 -50.90
C ALA A 670 -13.23 15.61 -50.64
N LEU A 671 -12.03 15.04 -50.77
CA LEU A 671 -10.76 15.77 -50.67
C LEU A 671 -10.61 16.80 -51.78
N GLY A 672 -10.92 16.42 -53.03
CA GLY A 672 -10.85 17.30 -54.19
C GLY A 672 -11.93 18.39 -54.21
N GLU A 673 -13.13 18.11 -53.69
CA GLU A 673 -14.18 19.11 -53.47
C GLU A 673 -13.77 20.12 -52.39
N LEU A 674 -13.19 19.65 -51.28
CA LEU A 674 -12.71 20.51 -50.20
C LEU A 674 -11.56 21.43 -50.64
N LEU A 675 -10.70 20.95 -51.56
CA LEU A 675 -9.59 21.72 -52.13
C LEU A 675 -9.99 22.60 -53.33
N GLY A 676 -11.22 22.45 -53.83
CA GLY A 676 -11.71 23.16 -55.02
C GLY A 676 -11.14 22.65 -56.35
N GLU A 677 -10.60 21.43 -56.39
CA GLU A 677 -9.93 20.85 -57.56
C GLU A 677 -10.87 20.05 -58.48
N VAL A 678 -12.04 19.62 -58.00
CA VAL A 678 -12.97 18.73 -58.74
C VAL A 678 -13.98 19.48 -59.63
N THR A 679 -14.21 20.78 -59.42
CA THR A 679 -15.24 21.54 -60.16
C THR A 679 -14.74 22.33 -61.38
N ALA A 680 -13.47 22.19 -61.77
CA ALA A 680 -12.94 22.88 -62.95
C ALA A 680 -13.27 22.12 -64.25
N THR A 681 -14.56 22.01 -64.62
CA THR A 681 -14.91 21.79 -66.03
C THR A 681 -14.56 23.06 -66.80
N PRO A 682 -13.64 23.02 -67.78
CA PRO A 682 -13.26 24.21 -68.53
C PRO A 682 -14.45 24.67 -69.38
N HIS A 683 -15.15 25.72 -68.95
CA HIS A 683 -16.04 26.45 -69.82
C HIS A 683 -15.19 27.26 -70.82
N PRO A 684 -15.31 27.04 -72.14
CA PRO A 684 -14.37 27.59 -73.12
C PRO A 684 -14.52 29.10 -73.42
N ASN A 685 -15.19 29.90 -72.57
CA ASN A 685 -15.54 31.29 -72.90
C ASN A 685 -15.29 32.35 -71.81
N GLU A 686 -14.52 32.06 -70.75
CA GLU A 686 -14.21 33.09 -69.74
C GLU A 686 -12.88 33.82 -69.98
N SER A 687 -12.97 35.15 -70.03
CA SER A 687 -11.89 36.10 -70.28
C SER A 687 -10.83 36.13 -69.16
N PRO A 688 -9.53 36.30 -69.49
CA PRO A 688 -8.40 35.99 -68.61
C PRO A 688 -8.01 37.08 -67.58
N SER A 689 -8.94 37.86 -67.02
CA SER A 689 -8.58 39.07 -66.23
C SER A 689 -9.03 39.10 -64.77
N SER A 690 -9.40 37.97 -64.16
CA SER A 690 -9.62 37.89 -62.70
C SER A 690 -8.37 37.32 -62.00
N PRO A 691 -7.85 37.96 -60.93
CA PRO A 691 -6.71 37.43 -60.19
C PRO A 691 -7.02 36.01 -59.70
N LYS A 692 -6.24 35.03 -60.18
CA LYS A 692 -6.35 33.62 -59.78
C LYS A 692 -6.34 33.55 -58.25
N GLY A 693 -7.47 33.09 -57.73
CA GLY A 693 -7.90 33.25 -56.35
C GLY A 693 -6.96 32.60 -55.34
N LEU A 694 -6.88 33.25 -54.18
CA LEU A 694 -6.37 32.68 -52.95
C LEU A 694 -6.98 31.28 -52.75
N THR A 695 -6.13 30.27 -52.64
CA THR A 695 -6.56 28.92 -52.36
C THR A 695 -7.28 28.88 -51.01
N PRO A 696 -8.49 28.29 -50.94
CA PRO A 696 -9.28 28.30 -49.72
C PRO A 696 -8.52 27.60 -48.60
N LEU A 697 -8.33 28.30 -47.48
CA LEU A 697 -7.72 27.75 -46.27
C LEU A 697 -8.72 26.80 -45.61
N VAL A 698 -8.29 25.55 -45.38
CA VAL A 698 -9.14 24.50 -44.79
C VAL A 698 -9.15 24.59 -43.26
N ARG A 699 -10.34 24.63 -42.64
CA ARG A 699 -10.51 24.55 -41.18
C ARG A 699 -10.56 23.10 -40.70
N VAL A 700 -10.24 22.87 -39.42
CA VAL A 700 -10.39 21.54 -38.80
C VAL A 700 -11.86 21.10 -38.83
N SER A 701 -12.78 22.03 -38.54
CA SER A 701 -14.23 21.80 -38.67
C SER A 701 -14.66 21.39 -40.09
N SER A 702 -13.95 21.84 -41.13
CA SER A 702 -14.24 21.47 -42.52
C SER A 702 -13.95 20.00 -42.82
N LEU A 703 -13.01 19.36 -42.11
CA LEU A 703 -12.71 17.93 -42.26
C LEU A 703 -13.88 17.06 -41.84
N TRP A 704 -14.60 17.47 -40.78
CA TRP A 704 -15.80 16.78 -40.32
C TRP A 704 -16.96 17.00 -41.30
N THR A 705 -17.17 18.23 -41.79
CA THR A 705 -18.24 18.50 -42.78
C THR A 705 -18.00 17.78 -44.11
N ALA A 706 -16.74 17.66 -44.53
CA ALA A 706 -16.33 16.89 -45.71
C ALA A 706 -16.29 15.37 -45.46
N ARG A 707 -16.67 14.90 -44.26
CA ARG A 707 -16.65 13.49 -43.85
C ARG A 707 -15.29 12.82 -43.95
N LEU A 708 -14.19 13.59 -43.92
CA LEU A 708 -12.83 13.05 -43.86
C LEU A 708 -12.53 12.47 -42.47
N ILE A 709 -13.16 13.02 -41.42
CA ILE A 709 -13.11 12.48 -40.05
C ILE A 709 -14.53 12.10 -39.63
N SER A 710 -14.69 10.94 -39.01
CA SER A 710 -15.99 10.49 -38.48
C SER A 710 -16.51 11.42 -37.39
N THR A 711 -17.83 11.44 -37.23
CA THR A 711 -18.47 12.28 -36.20
C THR A 711 -18.03 11.88 -34.78
N GLU A 712 -17.78 10.59 -34.55
CA GLU A 712 -17.32 10.10 -33.25
C GLU A 712 -15.87 10.52 -32.95
N ASN A 713 -14.95 10.38 -33.91
CA ASN A 713 -13.56 10.82 -33.71
C ASN A 713 -13.46 12.33 -33.53
N TYR A 714 -14.24 13.11 -34.27
CA TYR A 714 -14.32 14.56 -34.07
C TYR A 714 -14.85 14.93 -32.67
N ARG A 715 -15.85 14.19 -32.16
CA ARG A 715 -16.38 14.35 -30.80
C ARG A 715 -15.33 14.05 -29.75
N ILE A 716 -14.54 12.99 -29.93
CA ILE A 716 -13.44 12.61 -29.02
C ILE A 716 -12.36 13.69 -29.03
N MET A 717 -11.92 14.15 -30.21
CA MET A 717 -10.92 15.23 -30.31
C MET A 717 -11.35 16.48 -29.54
N ARG A 718 -12.61 16.91 -29.68
CA ARG A 718 -13.13 18.11 -29.01
C ARG A 718 -13.13 18.05 -27.48
N GLN A 719 -12.93 16.87 -26.88
CA GLN A 719 -12.80 16.71 -25.42
C GLN A 719 -11.46 17.26 -24.90
N ALA A 720 -10.41 17.30 -25.73
CA ALA A 720 -9.13 17.89 -25.38
C ALA A 720 -9.07 19.38 -25.70
N GLU A 721 -8.39 20.15 -24.85
CA GLU A 721 -8.17 21.59 -25.04
C GLU A 721 -7.34 21.86 -26.30
N GLU A 722 -6.29 21.06 -26.52
CA GLU A 722 -5.33 21.25 -27.60
C GLU A 722 -5.98 21.14 -28.98
N PHE A 723 -6.88 20.19 -29.20
CA PHE A 723 -7.62 20.09 -30.46
C PHE A 723 -8.64 21.21 -30.64
N ARG A 724 -9.21 21.76 -29.56
CA ARG A 724 -10.07 22.94 -29.64
C ARG A 724 -9.26 24.16 -30.08
N THR A 725 -8.06 24.32 -29.52
CA THR A 725 -7.14 25.40 -29.89
C THR A 725 -6.67 25.34 -31.35
N LEU A 726 -6.67 24.17 -31.99
CA LEU A 726 -6.39 24.07 -33.43
C LEU A 726 -7.47 24.71 -34.31
N ASP A 727 -8.69 24.87 -33.81
CA ASP A 727 -9.81 25.50 -34.54
C ASP A 727 -10.06 26.95 -34.07
N ASP A 728 -9.27 27.46 -33.12
CA ASP A 728 -9.33 28.85 -32.63
C ASP A 728 -8.70 29.83 -33.65
N ASP A 729 -9.22 31.07 -33.68
CA ASP A 729 -8.80 32.11 -34.64
C ASP A 729 -7.30 32.45 -34.58
N GLU A 730 -6.65 32.31 -33.41
CA GLU A 730 -5.22 32.56 -33.26
C GLU A 730 -4.35 31.49 -33.93
N SER A 731 -4.76 30.22 -33.86
CA SER A 731 -4.05 29.10 -34.50
C SER A 731 -4.42 28.92 -35.97
N TYR A 732 -5.54 29.51 -36.39
CA TYR A 732 -6.15 29.32 -37.69
C TYR A 732 -5.16 29.48 -38.86
N MET A 733 -4.28 30.49 -38.84
CA MET A 733 -3.39 30.77 -39.96
C MET A 733 -2.39 29.65 -40.24
N TRP A 734 -1.72 29.14 -39.22
CA TRP A 734 -0.73 28.09 -39.41
C TRP A 734 -1.36 26.71 -39.54
N VAL A 735 -2.42 26.43 -38.77
CA VAL A 735 -3.14 25.14 -38.82
C VAL A 735 -3.77 24.98 -40.19
N SER A 736 -4.46 25.99 -40.71
CA SER A 736 -5.14 25.89 -42.00
C SER A 736 -4.15 25.81 -43.15
N SER A 737 -3.04 26.55 -43.09
CA SER A 737 -1.99 26.47 -44.10
C SER A 737 -1.37 25.08 -44.14
N GLY A 738 -1.03 24.52 -42.97
CA GLY A 738 -0.50 23.17 -42.88
C GLY A 738 -1.53 22.14 -43.33
N LEU A 739 -2.74 22.18 -42.80
CA LEU A 739 -3.79 21.23 -43.17
C LEU A 739 -4.09 21.26 -44.67
N THR A 740 -4.19 22.45 -45.29
CA THR A 740 -4.42 22.59 -46.73
C THR A 740 -3.29 21.96 -47.54
N LEU A 741 -2.04 22.21 -47.15
CA LEU A 741 -0.89 21.57 -47.78
C LEU A 741 -0.98 20.05 -47.63
N PHE A 742 -1.42 19.55 -46.45
CA PHE A 742 -1.40 18.11 -46.14
C PHE A 742 -2.39 17.39 -47.03
N LEU A 743 -3.60 17.93 -47.11
CA LEU A 743 -4.66 17.39 -47.93
C LEU A 743 -4.27 17.40 -49.41
N ARG A 744 -3.53 18.41 -49.89
CA ARG A 744 -2.99 18.42 -51.27
C ARG A 744 -1.95 17.35 -51.53
N SER A 745 -0.98 17.21 -50.61
CA SER A 745 0.02 16.14 -50.71
C SER A 745 -0.64 14.77 -50.65
N LEU A 746 -1.64 14.60 -49.77
CA LEU A 746 -2.46 13.40 -49.65
C LEU A 746 -3.26 13.11 -50.92
N PHE A 747 -3.87 14.12 -51.54
CA PHE A 747 -4.56 13.98 -52.83
C PHE A 747 -3.60 13.52 -53.92
N THR A 748 -2.41 14.12 -53.98
CA THR A 748 -1.38 13.79 -54.97
C THR A 748 -0.86 12.37 -54.80
N VAL A 749 -0.55 11.96 -53.57
CA VAL A 749 -0.12 10.59 -53.26
C VAL A 749 -1.24 9.60 -53.59
N ARG A 750 -2.49 9.89 -53.22
CA ARG A 750 -3.61 8.98 -53.46
C ARG A 750 -3.93 8.82 -54.95
N THR A 751 -3.91 9.91 -55.71
CA THR A 751 -4.15 9.88 -57.18
C THR A 751 -3.05 9.13 -57.92
N ARG A 752 -1.78 9.30 -57.51
CA ARG A 752 -0.63 8.55 -58.06
C ARG A 752 -0.77 7.03 -57.89
N TYR A 753 -1.41 6.58 -56.80
CA TYR A 753 -1.62 5.17 -56.50
C TYR A 753 -3.09 4.73 -56.65
N SER A 754 -3.84 5.41 -57.52
CA SER A 754 -5.19 4.97 -57.87
C SER A 754 -5.16 3.53 -58.42
N GLY A 755 -5.96 2.64 -57.85
CA GLY A 755 -6.02 1.21 -58.24
C GLY A 755 -5.08 0.25 -57.51
N LEU A 756 -4.19 0.70 -56.62
CA LEU A 756 -3.41 -0.17 -55.74
C LEU A 756 -4.08 -0.33 -54.36
N PRO A 757 -3.88 -1.48 -53.68
CA PRO A 757 -4.34 -1.67 -52.31
C PRO A 757 -3.76 -0.57 -51.41
N LEU A 758 -4.61 -0.04 -50.53
CA LEU A 758 -4.23 0.99 -49.57
C LEU A 758 -3.12 0.46 -48.69
N ARG A 759 -2.03 1.23 -48.61
CA ARG A 759 -0.97 1.02 -47.63
C ARG A 759 -1.52 1.23 -46.22
N SER A 760 -0.78 0.78 -45.22
CA SER A 760 -1.12 1.11 -43.83
C SER A 760 -1.20 2.63 -43.65
N ALA A 761 -2.01 3.10 -42.68
CA ALA A 761 -2.14 4.52 -42.40
C ALA A 761 -0.79 5.21 -42.09
N TRP A 762 0.15 4.47 -41.51
CA TRP A 762 1.50 4.94 -41.23
C TRP A 762 2.32 5.15 -42.50
N GLU A 763 2.36 4.16 -43.40
CA GLU A 763 3.07 4.29 -44.68
C GLU A 763 2.49 5.43 -45.54
N LEU A 764 1.17 5.61 -45.52
CA LEU A 764 0.52 6.73 -46.20
C LEU A 764 0.94 8.07 -45.58
N PHE A 765 0.97 8.16 -44.25
CA PHE A 765 1.42 9.35 -43.55
C PHE A 765 2.89 9.68 -43.83
N GLU A 766 3.78 8.68 -43.83
CA GLU A 766 5.19 8.85 -44.20
C GLU A 766 5.34 9.32 -45.64
N GLU A 767 4.63 8.73 -46.60
CA GLU A 767 4.70 9.18 -48.00
C GLU A 767 4.23 10.61 -48.18
N VAL A 768 3.14 11.00 -47.52
CA VAL A 768 2.62 12.36 -47.60
C VAL A 768 3.59 13.35 -46.98
N THR A 769 4.17 13.01 -45.83
CA THR A 769 5.14 13.86 -45.11
C THR A 769 6.54 13.84 -45.72
N ALA A 770 6.84 12.90 -46.63
CA ALA A 770 8.08 12.90 -47.40
C ALA A 770 8.06 13.91 -48.57
N VAL A 771 6.89 14.41 -48.96
CA VAL A 771 6.78 15.43 -50.02
C VAL A 771 7.39 16.74 -49.51
N ALA A 772 8.42 17.28 -50.18
CA ALA A 772 8.89 18.63 -49.84
C ALA A 772 7.73 19.63 -50.01
N PRO A 773 7.40 20.50 -49.03
CA PRO A 773 8.26 21.04 -47.94
C PRO A 773 7.93 20.58 -46.50
N TRP A 774 7.35 19.40 -46.29
CA TRP A 774 6.81 18.96 -44.99
C TRP A 774 7.76 18.99 -43.79
N ASN A 775 9.05 18.71 -43.99
CA ASN A 775 10.01 18.60 -42.88
C ASN A 775 10.11 19.88 -42.04
N ALA A 776 10.11 21.06 -42.67
CA ALA A 776 10.17 22.34 -41.96
C ALA A 776 8.84 22.67 -41.26
N LEU A 777 7.72 22.37 -41.94
CA LEU A 777 6.37 22.67 -41.46
C LEU A 777 5.96 21.79 -40.26
N LEU A 778 6.33 20.51 -40.24
CA LEU A 778 6.00 19.62 -39.11
C LEU A 778 6.76 19.96 -37.84
N GLN A 779 8.00 20.45 -37.97
CA GLN A 779 8.82 20.83 -36.82
C GLN A 779 8.25 22.06 -36.11
N ARG A 780 7.94 23.12 -36.88
CA ARG A 780 7.51 24.42 -36.34
C ARG A 780 6.42 25.04 -37.22
N PRO A 781 5.21 24.48 -37.19
CA PRO A 781 4.15 24.94 -38.08
C PRO A 781 3.76 26.40 -37.84
N GLU A 782 3.89 26.89 -36.60
CA GLU A 782 3.62 28.28 -36.24
C GLU A 782 4.57 29.30 -36.90
N GLU A 783 5.80 28.90 -37.21
CA GLU A 783 6.80 29.76 -37.88
C GLU A 783 6.52 29.88 -39.39
N ALA A 784 5.65 29.01 -39.94
CA ALA A 784 5.40 28.92 -41.37
C ALA A 784 4.42 29.97 -41.92
N THR A 785 3.88 30.85 -41.07
CA THR A 785 2.96 31.94 -41.45
C THR A 785 3.55 32.94 -42.46
N SER A 786 4.86 32.89 -42.71
CA SER A 786 5.58 33.73 -43.66
C SER A 786 5.92 33.04 -45.00
N PHE A 787 5.67 31.74 -45.17
CA PHE A 787 5.91 31.08 -46.46
C PHE A 787 4.82 31.49 -47.45
N GLN A 788 5.14 32.45 -48.32
CA GLN A 788 4.49 32.53 -49.62
C GLN A 788 4.75 31.22 -50.34
N LEU A 789 3.77 30.31 -50.31
CA LEU A 789 3.77 29.09 -51.09
C LEU A 789 4.14 29.46 -52.54
N PRO A 790 5.25 28.98 -53.10
CA PRO A 790 5.54 29.20 -54.50
C PRO A 790 4.43 28.51 -55.30
N ILE A 791 3.52 29.32 -55.83
CA ILE A 791 2.39 28.85 -56.63
C ILE A 791 3.00 28.26 -57.91
N ALA A 792 2.87 26.94 -58.02
CA ALA A 792 2.95 26.16 -59.26
C ALA A 792 4.19 26.41 -60.14
N THR A 793 5.25 25.64 -59.95
CA THR A 793 6.17 25.33 -61.07
C THR A 793 7.00 24.05 -60.93
N THR A 794 6.92 23.30 -59.82
CA THR A 794 7.83 22.16 -59.59
C THR A 794 7.15 20.87 -59.10
N ILE A 795 5.94 20.58 -59.59
CA ILE A 795 5.34 19.24 -59.47
C ILE A 795 4.85 18.81 -60.85
N THR A 796 5.78 18.29 -61.65
CA THR A 796 5.56 17.36 -62.77
C THR A 796 6.60 16.28 -62.66
#